data_AF-A0A6A6GFY2-F1
#
_entry.id   AF-A0A6A6GFY2-F1
#
_cell.length_a   1.000
_cell.length_b   1.000
_cell.length_c   1.000
_cell.angle_alpha   90.00
_cell.angle_beta   90.00
_cell.angle_gamma   90.00
#
_symmetry.space_group_name_H-M   'P 1'
#
loop_
_entity.id
_entity.type
_entity.pdbx_description
1 polymer ?
#
loop_
_entity_poly.entity_id
_entity_poly.type
_entity_poly.pdbx_seq_one_letter_code
_entity_poly.pdbx_strand_id
1 'polypeptide(L)'
;MASTGSVYTGLWTNWEAGPVIGRTLTVDYQTGAYIVAALAIFVRIVGGRMWDVIRFIIFRQSSSPQPEDGLYHQQQAALRNIEGNSQILIVLFDLWLAWRKKVDSVIRRTSRVSIPAIINYIAFAAAGVFVSRVTNARPGSEVLLTRSGTACGYMDFFAAKDLGTPSMAQRLHMFSAYRSIESQAYALSEQCYIGSEPVRSTACPVFGRNLVPWKLTTGVDCPFGAELCDGADTVKLTSGRIDSVHHMGINSESEHTAYLEIESTCSALNITSRLDEGTLSSIRLSTADAKKIGYMNDWYFSSVNLGPSTLIPMNSTYAIPQFVNWKDSSANTTLGSQQISLVDFDSTVGASSTLWGTGYKIDIESATFDATPDVRSFSPIPSLHHPNSTLNLLILANRNIYSNPVHSPWFTATQPAPVEGMYLPTFPLSVLAYTTTRLLCLPTNPPTCTPLFPDPGRTPSIPTNASLPFTSPVQRSIATRLARAATDTDLFDPLRNRGADALLASRLSRVQSSMGLPADQWIKELSHLFSVGMIQLQAASYLFAGDVAGAGSVARSKPSAEEEWMCGAQVVSSEAFSSFSVLGLAIVLGVGGLVVLLSLVVEGGTHWVERKMGTALYRQEEWRDLGLWWLMRGACEGRVTGEWEGKGEVPTTRERGERWVMPCGYMDGEERGDDTARGEAKRASAMEQRVDEGWGEQERLYAERGWIAPGTAR
;
A
#
# COMPACT_ATOMS: atom_id res chain seq x y z
N MET A 1 -5.58 -15.92 -0.80
CA MET A 1 -4.46 -15.02 -1.13
C MET A 1 -4.40 -14.87 -2.64
N ALA A 2 -4.42 -13.65 -3.16
CA ALA A 2 -4.27 -13.37 -4.59
C ALA A 2 -2.81 -13.61 -5.01
N SER A 3 -2.41 -14.86 -5.28
CA SER A 3 -1.05 -15.18 -5.69
C SER A 3 -0.96 -16.40 -6.61
N THR A 4 -1.79 -16.45 -7.65
CA THR A 4 -1.67 -17.45 -8.74
C THR A 4 -1.34 -16.81 -10.10
N GLY A 5 -0.74 -15.62 -10.09
CA GLY A 5 -0.02 -15.05 -11.23
C GLY A 5 1.49 -15.01 -10.94
N SER A 6 2.32 -15.44 -11.89
CA SER A 6 3.78 -15.29 -11.76
C SER A 6 4.12 -13.79 -11.71
N VAL A 7 4.84 -13.35 -10.68
CA VAL A 7 5.27 -11.95 -10.55
C VAL A 7 6.37 -11.65 -11.55
N TYR A 8 6.31 -10.49 -12.20
CA TYR A 8 7.34 -10.03 -13.12
C TYR A 8 8.57 -9.54 -12.35
N THR A 9 9.71 -10.20 -12.56
CA THR A 9 11.02 -9.78 -12.05
C THR A 9 11.78 -9.03 -13.14
N GLY A 10 12.17 -7.79 -12.87
CA GLY A 10 12.84 -6.93 -13.84
C GLY A 10 12.46 -5.46 -13.70
N LEU A 11 12.82 -4.67 -14.71
CA LEU A 11 12.53 -3.25 -14.79
C LEU A 11 11.13 -3.02 -15.38
N TRP A 12 10.33 -2.21 -14.70
CA TRP A 12 9.03 -1.78 -15.18
C TRP A 12 8.73 -0.34 -14.72
N THR A 13 7.66 0.25 -15.26
CA THR A 13 7.24 1.60 -14.89
C THR A 13 5.97 1.52 -14.05
N ASN A 14 6.05 1.99 -12.82
CA ASN A 14 4.90 2.24 -11.98
C ASN A 14 4.27 3.59 -12.36
N TRP A 15 3.22 3.54 -13.17
CA TRP A 15 2.62 4.74 -13.74
C TRP A 15 1.90 5.64 -12.73
N GLU A 16 1.58 5.14 -11.53
CA GLU A 16 1.03 5.98 -10.43
C GLU A 16 2.04 7.07 -10.01
N ALA A 17 3.34 6.78 -10.05
CA ALA A 17 4.39 7.74 -9.75
C ALA A 17 4.94 8.44 -11.01
N GLY A 18 4.35 8.18 -12.19
CA GLY A 18 4.76 8.74 -13.46
C GLY A 18 6.00 8.10 -14.09
N PRO A 19 6.42 8.58 -15.29
CA PRO A 19 7.43 7.91 -16.13
C PRO A 19 8.86 7.90 -15.57
N VAL A 20 9.19 8.85 -14.68
CA VAL A 20 10.55 9.05 -14.15
C VAL A 20 10.67 8.45 -12.74
N ILE A 21 9.87 8.94 -11.79
CA ILE A 21 9.91 8.46 -10.39
C ILE A 21 9.41 7.02 -10.31
N GLY A 22 8.47 6.63 -11.16
CA GLY A 22 7.89 5.29 -11.18
C GLY A 22 8.77 4.18 -11.74
N ARG A 23 9.98 4.48 -12.24
CA ARG A 23 10.89 3.43 -12.71
C ARG A 23 11.26 2.51 -11.54
N THR A 24 10.82 1.26 -11.64
CA THR A 24 10.86 0.29 -10.54
C THR A 24 11.59 -0.97 -10.99
N LEU A 25 12.46 -1.49 -10.12
CA LEU A 25 13.12 -2.78 -10.28
C LEU A 25 12.52 -3.76 -9.28
N THR A 26 11.87 -4.81 -9.75
CA THR A 26 11.34 -5.87 -8.89
C THR A 26 12.26 -7.09 -8.94
N VAL A 27 12.63 -7.59 -7.75
CA VAL A 27 13.44 -8.80 -7.54
C VAL A 27 12.80 -9.68 -6.47
N ASP A 28 13.24 -10.93 -6.36
CA ASP A 28 12.83 -11.79 -5.24
C ASP A 28 13.32 -11.21 -3.90
N TYR A 29 12.66 -11.60 -2.81
CA TYR A 29 12.95 -11.08 -1.48
C TYR A 29 14.42 -11.27 -1.04
N GLN A 30 15.06 -12.42 -1.38
CA GLN A 30 16.44 -12.68 -0.96
C GLN A 30 17.43 -11.77 -1.70
N THR A 31 17.28 -11.66 -3.02
CA THR A 31 18.08 -10.74 -3.83
C THR A 31 17.87 -9.29 -3.38
N GLY A 32 16.64 -8.90 -3.04
CA GLY A 32 16.34 -7.59 -2.49
C GLY A 32 17.12 -7.30 -1.20
N ALA A 33 17.16 -8.25 -0.27
CA ALA A 33 17.94 -8.12 0.96
C ALA A 33 19.45 -7.94 0.68
N TYR A 34 20.01 -8.67 -0.29
CA TYR A 34 21.41 -8.49 -0.70
C TYR A 34 21.69 -7.11 -1.28
N ILE A 35 20.77 -6.55 -2.08
CA ILE A 35 20.91 -5.19 -2.64
C ILE A 35 20.90 -4.16 -1.51
N VAL A 36 19.97 -4.26 -0.55
CA VAL A 36 19.92 -3.34 0.60
C VAL A 36 21.21 -3.40 1.42
N ALA A 37 21.73 -4.60 1.69
CA ALA A 37 22.98 -4.78 2.40
C ALA A 37 24.18 -4.17 1.64
N ALA A 38 24.28 -4.42 0.34
CA ALA A 38 25.34 -3.87 -0.51
C ALA A 38 25.29 -2.33 -0.54
N LEU A 39 24.10 -1.74 -0.64
CA LEU A 39 23.91 -0.29 -0.62
C LEU A 39 24.27 0.31 0.75
N ALA A 40 23.93 -0.35 1.87
CA ALA A 40 24.32 0.11 3.20
C ALA A 40 25.84 0.13 3.38
N ILE A 41 26.53 -0.91 2.90
CA ILE A 41 28.01 -0.97 2.88
C ILE A 41 28.57 0.15 2.00
N PHE A 42 28.01 0.35 0.80
CA PHE A 42 28.43 1.42 -0.11
C PHE A 42 28.27 2.81 0.54
N VAL A 43 27.12 3.11 1.14
CA VAL A 43 26.89 4.39 1.85
C VAL A 43 27.90 4.59 2.99
N ARG A 44 28.28 3.52 3.71
CA ARG A 44 29.30 3.60 4.76
C ARG A 44 30.68 3.95 4.20
N ILE A 45 31.07 3.37 3.06
CA ILE A 45 32.32 3.68 2.34
C ILE A 45 32.30 5.14 1.88
N VAL A 46 31.21 5.59 1.26
CA VAL A 46 31.02 6.98 0.81
C VAL A 46 31.16 7.95 1.99
N GLY A 47 30.60 7.62 3.15
CA GLY A 47 30.74 8.46 4.35
C GLY A 47 32.19 8.65 4.81
N GLY A 48 33.01 7.59 4.75
CA GLY A 48 34.44 7.68 5.01
C GLY A 48 35.16 8.58 3.99
N ARG A 49 34.86 8.42 2.71
CA ARG A 49 35.44 9.26 1.65
C ARG A 49 35.00 10.72 1.72
N MET A 50 33.78 10.97 2.15
CA MET A 50 33.30 12.32 2.43
C MET A 50 34.09 12.94 3.59
N TRP A 51 34.41 12.15 4.62
CA TRP A 51 35.25 12.62 5.71
C TRP A 51 36.67 12.97 5.24
N ASP A 52 37.26 12.21 4.32
CA ASP A 52 38.55 12.56 3.71
C ASP A 52 38.55 13.95 3.06
N VAL A 53 37.48 14.28 2.33
CA VAL A 53 37.31 15.62 1.74
C VAL A 53 37.14 16.68 2.82
N ILE A 54 36.32 16.43 3.85
CA ILE A 54 36.06 17.37 4.94
C ILE A 54 37.35 17.65 5.73
N ARG A 55 38.10 16.63 6.15
CA ARG A 55 39.33 16.79 6.92
C ARG A 55 40.39 17.57 6.13
N PHE A 56 40.49 17.30 4.83
CA PHE A 56 41.37 18.06 3.94
C PHE A 56 40.97 19.53 3.86
N ILE A 57 39.68 19.84 3.68
CA ILE A 57 39.21 21.24 3.65
C ILE A 57 39.47 21.95 4.97
N ILE A 58 39.18 21.31 6.10
CA ILE A 58 39.39 21.87 7.44
C ILE A 58 40.88 22.15 7.68
N PHE A 59 41.75 21.20 7.34
CA PHE A 59 43.20 21.37 7.43
C PHE A 59 43.64 22.63 6.68
N ARG A 60 43.18 22.74 5.43
CA ARG A 60 43.59 23.79 4.50
C ARG A 60 43.05 25.17 4.89
N GLN A 61 41.85 25.24 5.43
CA GLN A 61 41.28 26.48 5.98
C GLN A 61 41.96 26.91 7.27
N SER A 62 42.46 25.95 8.06
CA SER A 62 43.13 26.22 9.32
C SER A 62 44.62 26.51 9.13
N SER A 63 45.23 26.07 8.02
CA SER A 63 46.65 26.22 7.71
C SER A 63 47.11 27.68 7.72
N SER A 64 48.06 28.00 8.59
CA SER A 64 48.59 29.34 8.84
C SER A 64 50.12 29.34 8.73
N PRO A 65 50.73 30.29 7.99
CA PRO A 65 52.20 30.44 7.95
C PRO A 65 52.76 31.19 9.18
N GLN A 66 51.91 31.63 10.10
CA GLN A 66 52.33 32.33 11.32
C GLN A 66 52.69 31.33 12.42
N PRO A 67 53.54 31.70 13.40
CA PRO A 67 53.82 30.87 14.56
C PRO A 67 52.54 30.58 15.36
N GLU A 68 52.23 29.30 15.54
CA GLU A 68 51.05 28.80 16.26
C GLU A 68 51.47 27.89 17.43
N ASP A 69 50.52 27.55 18.32
CA ASP A 69 50.80 26.73 19.50
C ASP A 69 50.80 25.21 19.23
N GLY A 70 51.20 24.43 20.25
CA GLY A 70 51.26 22.97 20.13
C GLY A 70 49.90 22.31 19.89
N LEU A 71 48.79 22.90 20.36
CA LEU A 71 47.44 22.39 20.10
C LEU A 71 47.11 22.49 18.60
N TYR A 72 47.48 23.60 17.95
CA TYR A 72 47.30 23.77 16.50
C TYR A 72 48.04 22.68 15.72
N HIS A 73 49.33 22.49 15.99
CA HIS A 73 50.14 21.51 15.24
C HIS A 73 49.66 20.07 15.45
N GLN A 74 49.23 19.72 16.67
CA GLN A 74 48.66 18.40 16.94
C GLN A 74 47.30 18.21 16.24
N GLN A 75 46.47 19.26 16.13
CA GLN A 75 45.22 19.19 15.37
C GLN A 75 45.46 19.00 13.87
N GLN A 76 46.42 19.71 13.28
CA GLN A 76 46.79 19.56 11.88
C GLN A 76 47.37 18.16 11.59
N ALA A 77 48.25 17.67 12.46
CA ALA A 77 48.79 16.31 12.38
C ALA A 77 47.68 15.25 12.49
N ALA A 78 46.71 15.46 13.39
CA ALA A 78 45.57 14.56 13.53
C ALA A 78 44.69 14.54 12.27
N LEU A 79 44.39 15.70 11.67
CA LEU A 79 43.62 15.80 10.43
C LEU A 79 44.29 15.08 9.24
N ARG A 80 45.62 15.15 9.16
CA ARG A 80 46.39 14.50 8.08
C ARG A 80 46.43 12.98 8.20
N ASN A 81 46.52 12.46 9.42
CA ASN A 81 46.86 11.05 9.66
C ASN A 81 45.69 10.19 10.17
N ILE A 82 44.62 10.79 10.70
CA ILE A 82 43.50 10.05 11.25
C ILE A 82 42.31 10.08 10.28
N GLU A 83 42.06 8.93 9.66
CA GLU A 83 41.03 8.78 8.63
C GLU A 83 39.67 8.38 9.21
N GLY A 84 39.62 7.83 10.41
CA GLY A 84 38.38 7.39 11.04
C GLY A 84 37.63 8.51 11.76
N ASN A 85 36.35 8.71 11.42
CA ASN A 85 35.44 9.63 12.15
C ASN A 85 35.41 9.39 13.68
N SER A 86 35.38 8.14 14.12
CA SER A 86 35.39 7.82 15.56
C SER A 86 36.77 8.03 16.18
N GLN A 87 37.83 7.70 15.44
CA GLN A 87 39.22 7.83 15.90
C GLN A 87 39.60 9.29 16.11
N ILE A 88 39.25 10.18 15.17
CA ILE A 88 39.56 11.61 15.30
C ILE A 88 38.83 12.23 16.50
N LEU A 89 37.62 11.78 16.82
CA LEU A 89 36.87 12.27 17.98
C LEU A 89 37.52 11.88 19.30
N ILE A 90 38.04 10.65 19.40
CA ILE A 90 38.80 10.21 20.58
C ILE A 90 40.06 11.07 20.74
N VAL A 91 40.83 11.25 19.66
CA VAL A 91 42.04 12.08 19.71
C VAL A 91 41.73 13.53 20.05
N LEU A 92 40.65 14.12 19.51
CA LEU A 92 40.25 15.49 19.86
C LEU A 92 39.81 15.62 21.32
N PHE A 93 39.23 14.57 21.91
CA PHE A 93 38.90 14.53 23.33
C PHE A 93 40.17 14.47 24.20
N ASP A 94 41.15 13.66 23.81
CA ASP A 94 42.45 13.59 24.49
C ASP A 94 43.21 14.91 24.39
N LEU A 95 43.20 15.55 23.21
CA LEU A 95 43.76 16.89 23.01
C LEU A 95 43.04 17.93 23.88
N TRP A 96 41.71 17.87 23.96
CA TRP A 96 40.98 18.74 24.87
C TRP A 96 41.41 18.55 26.32
N LEU A 97 41.50 17.30 26.81
CA LEU A 97 41.93 16.99 28.17
C LEU A 97 43.35 17.48 28.47
N ALA A 98 44.27 17.28 27.53
CA ALA A 98 45.68 17.64 27.67
C ALA A 98 45.91 19.17 27.67
N TRP A 99 45.14 19.90 26.85
CA TRP A 99 45.36 21.33 26.62
C TRP A 99 44.40 22.27 27.36
N ARG A 100 43.30 21.78 27.97
CA ARG A 100 42.26 22.60 28.63
C ARG A 100 42.75 23.58 29.71
N LYS A 101 43.94 23.37 30.27
CA LYS A 101 44.57 24.26 31.27
C LYS A 101 45.78 25.04 30.73
N LYS A 102 46.20 24.80 29.48
CA LYS A 102 47.46 25.31 28.91
C LYS A 102 47.24 26.35 27.80
N VAL A 103 46.08 26.33 27.16
CA VAL A 103 45.76 27.15 25.99
C VAL A 103 44.33 27.70 26.15
N ASP A 104 44.07 28.90 25.65
CA ASP A 104 42.73 29.49 25.68
C ASP A 104 41.83 28.95 24.56
N SER A 105 40.51 29.01 24.75
CA SER A 105 39.52 28.65 23.73
C SER A 105 39.62 27.21 23.19
N VAL A 106 40.21 26.27 23.95
CA VAL A 106 40.41 24.86 23.52
C VAL A 106 39.12 24.23 23.00
N ILE A 107 38.02 24.41 23.73
CA ILE A 107 36.69 23.88 23.36
C ILE A 107 36.27 24.39 21.98
N ARG A 108 36.40 25.70 21.72
CA ARG A 108 36.04 26.30 20.43
C ARG A 108 36.94 25.80 19.30
N ARG A 109 38.23 25.55 19.59
CA ARG A 109 39.21 25.10 18.59
C ARG A 109 39.00 23.62 18.24
N THR A 110 38.79 22.76 19.24
CA THR A 110 38.47 21.34 19.01
C THR A 110 37.09 21.18 18.39
N SER A 111 36.11 22.00 18.75
CA SER A 111 34.75 21.92 18.20
C SER A 111 34.69 22.19 16.69
N ARG A 112 35.61 22.99 16.13
CA ARG A 112 35.70 23.23 14.68
C ARG A 112 35.94 21.95 13.88
N VAL A 113 36.58 20.94 14.49
CA VAL A 113 36.81 19.63 13.87
C VAL A 113 35.79 18.59 14.36
N SER A 114 35.48 18.59 15.66
CA SER A 114 34.56 17.61 16.25
C SER A 114 33.13 17.72 15.69
N ILE A 115 32.62 18.94 15.47
CA ILE A 115 31.25 19.13 14.97
C ILE A 115 31.08 18.53 13.56
N PRO A 116 31.92 18.86 12.55
CA PRO A 116 31.85 18.21 11.24
C PRO A 116 32.02 16.69 11.28
N ALA A 117 32.91 16.16 12.14
CA ALA A 117 33.12 14.72 12.29
C ALA A 117 31.88 14.01 12.84
N ILE A 118 31.24 14.57 13.88
CA ILE A 118 29.99 14.05 14.47
C ILE A 118 28.87 14.10 13.43
N ILE A 119 28.70 15.24 12.75
CA ILE A 119 27.65 15.40 11.72
C ILE A 119 27.85 14.37 10.61
N ASN A 120 29.07 14.22 10.09
CA ASN A 120 29.36 13.24 9.04
C ASN A 120 29.06 11.80 9.53
N TYR A 121 29.54 11.44 10.71
CA TYR A 121 29.32 10.11 11.28
C TYR A 121 27.84 9.80 11.45
N ILE A 122 27.07 10.68 12.10
CA ILE A 122 25.64 10.49 12.35
C ILE A 122 24.86 10.49 11.03
N ALA A 123 25.15 11.42 10.11
CA ALA A 123 24.44 11.52 8.84
C ALA A 123 24.60 10.25 8.00
N PHE A 124 25.82 9.71 7.88
CA PHE A 124 26.05 8.49 7.09
C PHE A 124 25.65 7.21 7.81
N ALA A 125 25.69 7.17 9.15
CA ALA A 125 25.10 6.08 9.92
C ALA A 125 23.57 6.03 9.72
N ALA A 126 22.90 7.18 9.84
CA ALA A 126 21.47 7.30 9.58
C ALA A 126 21.13 6.95 8.12
N ALA A 127 21.88 7.50 7.15
CA ALA A 127 21.68 7.21 5.73
C ALA A 127 21.80 5.70 5.44
N GLY A 128 22.76 4.99 6.04
CA GLY A 128 22.91 3.54 5.93
C GLY A 128 21.69 2.75 6.41
N VAL A 129 21.07 3.17 7.52
CA VAL A 129 19.83 2.57 8.03
C VAL A 129 18.64 2.86 7.11
N PHE A 130 18.54 4.09 6.60
CA PHE A 130 17.47 4.52 5.71
C PHE A 130 17.61 4.02 4.27
N VAL A 131 18.67 3.30 3.90
CA VAL A 131 18.80 2.64 2.58
C VAL A 131 17.61 1.74 2.28
N SER A 132 17.04 1.09 3.30
CA SER A 132 15.83 0.26 3.15
C SER A 132 14.65 1.05 2.56
N ARG A 133 14.56 2.37 2.75
CA ARG A 133 13.52 3.24 2.16
C ARG A 133 13.64 3.42 0.64
N VAL A 134 14.73 2.97 0.03
CA VAL A 134 14.85 2.91 -1.44
C VAL A 134 13.98 1.78 -2.01
N THR A 135 13.62 0.79 -1.17
CA THR A 135 12.48 -0.09 -1.47
C THR A 135 11.19 0.71 -1.35
N ASN A 136 10.21 0.43 -2.21
CA ASN A 136 8.90 1.07 -2.14
C ASN A 136 8.30 0.83 -0.75
N ALA A 137 8.36 1.83 0.13
CA ALA A 137 8.08 1.75 1.56
C ALA A 137 6.57 1.66 1.90
N ARG A 138 5.81 0.84 1.14
CA ARG A 138 4.41 0.49 1.42
C ARG A 138 4.37 -0.88 2.12
N PRO A 139 3.36 -1.18 2.96
CA PRO A 139 3.15 -2.53 3.48
C PRO A 139 2.91 -3.49 2.31
N GLY A 140 3.86 -4.40 2.07
CA GLY A 140 3.94 -5.20 0.84
C GLY A 140 4.57 -4.42 -0.32
N SER A 141 5.51 -5.04 -1.03
CA SER A 141 6.07 -4.43 -2.24
C SER A 141 5.04 -4.46 -3.35
N GLU A 142 4.79 -3.32 -3.99
CA GLU A 142 4.01 -3.29 -5.23
C GLU A 142 4.78 -4.03 -6.31
N VAL A 143 4.14 -5.01 -6.94
CA VAL A 143 4.72 -5.82 -7.98
C VAL A 143 3.80 -5.90 -9.19
N LEU A 144 4.42 -5.97 -10.37
CA LEU A 144 3.73 -6.19 -11.62
C LEU A 144 3.52 -7.69 -11.84
N LEU A 145 2.33 -8.09 -12.28
CA LEU A 145 2.09 -9.46 -12.71
C LEU A 145 2.68 -9.71 -14.10
N THR A 146 3.26 -10.89 -14.28
CA THR A 146 3.68 -11.37 -15.59
C THR A 146 2.43 -11.68 -16.41
N ARG A 147 2.54 -11.48 -17.72
CA ARG A 147 1.54 -11.88 -18.68
C ARG A 147 1.30 -13.40 -18.62
N SER A 148 0.21 -13.81 -17.99
CA SER A 148 -0.22 -15.22 -17.99
C SER A 148 -0.88 -15.56 -19.32
N GLY A 149 -0.25 -16.43 -20.11
CA GLY A 149 -0.69 -16.76 -21.46
C GLY A 149 -2.01 -17.53 -21.55
N THR A 150 -2.37 -18.29 -20.50
CA THR A 150 -3.58 -19.14 -20.47
C THR A 150 -4.67 -18.65 -19.52
N ALA A 151 -4.36 -17.67 -18.67
CA ALA A 151 -5.27 -17.16 -17.63
C ALA A 151 -5.55 -15.66 -17.75
N CYS A 152 -5.46 -15.07 -18.94
CA CYS A 152 -5.85 -13.67 -19.13
C CYS A 152 -7.15 -13.57 -19.94
N GLY A 153 -8.05 -12.68 -19.55
CA GLY A 153 -9.32 -12.41 -20.23
C GLY A 153 -10.52 -12.44 -19.28
N TYR A 154 -11.70 -12.14 -19.81
CA TYR A 154 -12.93 -12.12 -19.02
C TYR A 154 -13.46 -13.54 -18.78
N MET A 155 -14.00 -13.76 -17.58
CA MET A 155 -14.90 -14.89 -17.34
C MET A 155 -16.25 -14.49 -17.94
N ASP A 156 -16.72 -15.22 -18.95
CA ASP A 156 -17.92 -14.80 -19.68
C ASP A 156 -19.04 -15.83 -19.62
N PHE A 157 -20.21 -15.37 -19.15
CA PHE A 157 -21.46 -16.12 -19.07
C PHE A 157 -22.18 -16.20 -20.42
N PHE A 158 -22.00 -15.19 -21.28
CA PHE A 158 -22.80 -14.95 -22.49
C PHE A 158 -21.99 -14.76 -23.79
N ALA A 159 -20.68 -14.45 -23.73
CA ALA A 159 -19.83 -14.32 -24.93
C ALA A 159 -19.34 -15.65 -25.52
N ALA A 160 -20.09 -16.72 -25.32
CA ALA A 160 -19.86 -17.94 -26.07
C ALA A 160 -20.42 -17.84 -27.50
N LYS A 161 -20.13 -16.75 -28.22
CA LYS A 161 -20.16 -16.79 -29.69
C LYS A 161 -19.01 -17.68 -30.20
N ASP A 162 -17.88 -17.68 -29.50
CA ASP A 162 -16.68 -18.46 -29.90
C ASP A 162 -16.58 -19.83 -29.18
N LEU A 163 -17.33 -20.05 -28.09
CA LEU A 163 -17.27 -21.28 -27.26
C LEU A 163 -18.47 -22.23 -27.42
N GLY A 164 -19.46 -21.90 -28.27
CA GLY A 164 -20.71 -22.67 -28.38
C GLY A 164 -21.60 -22.52 -27.13
N THR A 165 -22.80 -23.08 -27.13
CA THR A 165 -23.68 -23.03 -25.94
C THR A 165 -22.99 -23.73 -24.75
N PRO A 166 -22.75 -23.03 -23.62
CA PRO A 166 -22.05 -23.64 -22.50
C PRO A 166 -22.88 -24.80 -21.93
N SER A 167 -22.21 -25.94 -21.72
CA SER A 167 -22.81 -27.09 -21.05
C SER A 167 -23.31 -26.71 -19.66
N MET A 168 -24.27 -27.48 -19.12
CA MET A 168 -24.75 -27.27 -17.75
C MET A 168 -23.60 -27.33 -16.73
N ALA A 169 -22.63 -28.24 -16.91
CA ALA A 169 -21.46 -28.34 -16.06
C ALA A 169 -20.61 -27.06 -16.07
N GLN A 170 -20.35 -26.48 -17.24
CA GLN A 170 -19.61 -25.21 -17.36
C GLN A 170 -20.34 -24.05 -16.66
N ARG A 171 -21.67 -23.98 -16.77
CA ARG A 171 -22.47 -22.99 -16.04
C ARG A 171 -22.36 -23.17 -14.53
N LEU A 172 -22.44 -24.40 -14.04
CA LEU A 172 -22.27 -24.70 -12.61
C LEU A 172 -20.86 -24.35 -12.10
N HIS A 173 -19.81 -24.63 -12.87
CA HIS A 173 -18.43 -24.24 -12.52
C HIS A 173 -18.25 -22.73 -12.42
N MET A 174 -18.92 -21.98 -13.29
CA MET A 174 -18.90 -20.52 -13.24
C MET A 174 -19.68 -19.98 -12.04
N PHE A 175 -20.89 -20.49 -11.78
CA PHE A 175 -21.65 -20.11 -10.58
C PHE A 175 -20.90 -20.44 -9.28
N SER A 176 -20.20 -21.58 -9.23
CA SER A 176 -19.38 -21.92 -8.07
C SER A 176 -18.17 -21.00 -7.92
N ALA A 177 -17.55 -20.57 -9.03
CA ALA A 177 -16.48 -19.56 -9.00
C ALA A 177 -16.98 -18.21 -8.47
N TYR A 178 -18.12 -17.69 -8.97
CA TYR A 178 -18.72 -16.45 -8.47
C TYR A 178 -19.04 -16.53 -6.97
N ARG A 179 -19.65 -17.64 -6.51
CA ARG A 179 -19.89 -17.87 -5.08
C ARG A 179 -18.60 -17.94 -4.26
N SER A 180 -17.53 -18.52 -4.81
CA SER A 180 -16.22 -18.60 -4.15
C SER A 180 -15.57 -17.21 -4.00
N ILE A 181 -15.61 -16.40 -5.06
CA ILE A 181 -15.13 -15.01 -5.05
C ILE A 181 -15.93 -14.18 -4.05
N GLU A 182 -17.25 -14.29 -4.09
CA GLU A 182 -18.16 -13.60 -3.18
C GLU A 182 -17.92 -14.00 -1.72
N SER A 183 -17.71 -15.30 -1.44
CA SER A 183 -17.35 -15.78 -0.10
C SER A 183 -16.01 -15.21 0.39
N GLN A 184 -15.03 -14.99 -0.49
CA GLN A 184 -13.78 -14.33 -0.11
C GLN A 184 -13.99 -12.84 0.14
N ALA A 185 -14.75 -12.16 -0.72
CA ALA A 185 -15.07 -10.76 -0.55
C ALA A 185 -15.84 -10.50 0.76
N TYR A 186 -16.77 -11.39 1.10
CA TYR A 186 -17.48 -11.39 2.38
C TYR A 186 -16.50 -11.44 3.56
N ALA A 187 -15.62 -12.46 3.60
CA ALA A 187 -14.66 -12.63 4.69
C ALA A 187 -13.66 -11.46 4.79
N LEU A 188 -13.21 -10.92 3.65
CA LEU A 188 -12.31 -9.77 3.61
C LEU A 188 -13.01 -8.48 4.03
N SER A 189 -14.30 -8.31 3.76
CA SER A 189 -15.03 -7.09 4.14
C SER A 189 -14.99 -6.87 5.65
N GLU A 190 -15.10 -7.94 6.43
CA GLU A 190 -15.05 -7.88 7.89
C GLU A 190 -13.65 -7.66 8.45
N GLN A 191 -12.63 -8.12 7.73
CA GLN A 191 -11.23 -8.00 8.16
C GLN A 191 -10.63 -6.66 7.76
N CYS A 192 -11.13 -6.06 6.67
CA CYS A 192 -10.48 -4.96 5.98
C CYS A 192 -11.24 -3.65 6.01
N TYR A 193 -12.48 -3.64 6.49
CA TYR A 193 -13.20 -2.40 6.79
C TYR A 193 -13.58 -2.34 8.27
N ILE A 194 -13.31 -1.20 8.91
CA ILE A 194 -13.92 -0.84 10.20
C ILE A 194 -14.91 0.28 9.91
N GLY A 195 -16.19 -0.07 9.86
CA GLY A 195 -17.21 0.84 9.34
C GLY A 195 -16.92 1.16 7.88
N SER A 196 -16.71 2.43 7.56
CA SER A 196 -16.47 2.89 6.18
C SER A 196 -15.00 3.10 5.82
N GLU A 197 -14.09 2.93 6.78
CA GLU A 197 -12.66 3.18 6.59
C GLU A 197 -11.88 1.89 6.33
N PRO A 198 -11.04 1.85 5.28
CA PRO A 198 -10.16 0.72 5.05
C PRO A 198 -9.09 0.56 6.15
N VAL A 199 -8.93 -0.65 6.66
CA VAL A 199 -7.90 -0.98 7.64
C VAL A 199 -6.61 -1.37 6.95
N ARG A 200 -5.51 -0.75 7.35
CA ARG A 200 -4.16 -1.15 6.91
C ARG A 200 -3.63 -2.27 7.79
N SER A 201 -3.80 -3.51 7.33
CA SER A 201 -3.27 -4.71 7.99
C SER A 201 -2.66 -5.66 6.97
N THR A 202 -1.62 -6.40 7.36
CA THR A 202 -1.04 -7.50 6.54
C THR A 202 -2.04 -8.64 6.31
N ALA A 203 -3.10 -8.73 7.13
CA ALA A 203 -4.20 -9.67 6.96
C ALA A 203 -5.17 -9.29 5.82
N CYS A 204 -4.99 -8.12 5.17
CA CYS A 204 -5.87 -7.60 4.13
C CYS A 204 -5.22 -7.63 2.74
N PRO A 205 -5.25 -8.78 2.05
CA PRO A 205 -4.81 -8.85 0.67
C PRO A 205 -5.74 -8.02 -0.23
N VAL A 206 -5.19 -6.97 -0.85
CA VAL A 206 -5.94 -6.08 -1.74
C VAL A 206 -5.90 -6.61 -3.17
N PHE A 207 -7.06 -6.70 -3.84
CA PHE A 207 -7.15 -7.03 -5.26
C PHE A 207 -6.86 -5.79 -6.13
N GLY A 208 -5.63 -5.29 -6.05
CA GLY A 208 -5.22 -4.02 -6.66
C GLY A 208 -4.11 -3.38 -5.84
N ARG A 209 -4.16 -2.04 -5.68
CA ARG A 209 -3.17 -1.30 -4.85
C ARG A 209 -3.74 -0.88 -3.51
N ASN A 210 -4.93 -0.29 -3.51
CA ASN A 210 -5.59 0.22 -2.32
C ASN A 210 -7.05 -0.23 -2.29
N LEU A 211 -7.58 -0.50 -1.10
CA LEU A 211 -9.00 -0.73 -0.89
C LEU A 211 -9.80 0.53 -1.26
N VAL A 212 -11.03 0.35 -1.72
CA VAL A 212 -11.92 1.45 -2.11
C VAL A 212 -12.56 2.05 -0.85
N PRO A 213 -12.20 3.28 -0.43
CA PRO A 213 -12.90 3.93 0.67
C PRO A 213 -14.34 4.22 0.28
N TRP A 214 -15.24 4.29 1.26
CA TRP A 214 -16.62 4.70 1.01
C TRP A 214 -17.14 5.52 2.18
N LYS A 215 -18.32 6.13 2.02
CA LYS A 215 -18.92 7.01 3.03
C LYS A 215 -20.41 6.71 3.18
N LEU A 216 -20.86 6.69 4.43
CA LEU A 216 -22.28 6.69 4.81
C LEU A 216 -22.73 8.12 5.16
N THR A 217 -23.85 8.55 4.62
CA THR A 217 -24.54 9.79 5.01
C THR A 217 -25.97 9.46 5.43
N THR A 218 -26.38 9.88 6.62
CA THR A 218 -27.74 9.69 7.15
C THR A 218 -28.57 10.96 6.99
N GLY A 219 -29.90 10.84 7.00
CA GLY A 219 -30.80 12.00 6.95
C GLY A 219 -30.87 12.67 5.57
N VAL A 220 -30.74 11.87 4.51
CA VAL A 220 -30.91 12.33 3.12
C VAL A 220 -32.39 12.25 2.74
N ASP A 221 -32.84 13.03 1.76
CA ASP A 221 -34.21 12.94 1.26
C ASP A 221 -34.51 11.57 0.65
N CYS A 222 -35.69 11.04 0.94
CA CYS A 222 -36.16 9.78 0.38
C CYS A 222 -36.47 9.95 -1.12
N PRO A 223 -35.94 9.10 -2.01
CA PRO A 223 -36.09 9.26 -3.47
C PRO A 223 -37.45 8.77 -4.01
N PHE A 224 -38.36 8.31 -3.14
CA PHE A 224 -39.64 7.70 -3.52
C PHE A 224 -40.84 8.58 -3.14
N GLY A 225 -42.05 8.18 -3.54
CA GLY A 225 -43.29 8.88 -3.19
C GLY A 225 -43.48 9.04 -1.67
N ALA A 226 -44.03 10.19 -1.26
CA ALA A 226 -44.17 10.56 0.15
C ALA A 226 -44.94 9.52 0.99
N GLU A 227 -45.89 8.80 0.38
CA GLU A 227 -46.66 7.76 1.03
C GLU A 227 -45.84 6.50 1.39
N LEU A 228 -44.71 6.29 0.72
CA LEU A 228 -43.78 5.18 0.99
C LEU A 228 -42.66 5.59 1.95
N CYS A 229 -42.35 6.90 2.01
CA CYS A 229 -41.26 7.46 2.80
C CYS A 229 -41.72 7.99 4.17
N ASP A 230 -43.01 7.93 4.49
CA ASP A 230 -43.53 8.46 5.76
C ASP A 230 -42.91 7.73 6.97
N GLY A 231 -42.18 8.48 7.80
CA GLY A 231 -41.43 7.97 8.95
C GLY A 231 -40.16 7.17 8.59
N ALA A 232 -39.74 7.15 7.33
CA ALA A 232 -38.60 6.37 6.86
C ALA A 232 -37.27 7.11 7.00
N ASP A 233 -36.35 6.54 7.77
CA ASP A 233 -34.95 6.98 7.76
C ASP A 233 -34.29 6.57 6.43
N THR A 234 -33.60 7.52 5.80
CA THR A 234 -32.93 7.31 4.52
C THR A 234 -31.43 7.54 4.66
N VAL A 235 -30.65 6.63 4.04
CA VAL A 235 -29.19 6.68 4.04
C VAL A 235 -28.64 6.64 2.63
N LYS A 236 -27.49 7.28 2.44
CA LYS A 236 -26.77 7.34 1.18
C LYS A 236 -25.36 6.78 1.36
N LEU A 237 -25.02 5.80 0.54
CA LEU A 237 -23.72 5.14 0.49
C LEU A 237 -23.00 5.59 -0.79
N THR A 238 -21.79 6.13 -0.66
CA THR A 238 -21.01 6.63 -1.80
C THR A 238 -19.60 6.06 -1.77
N SER A 239 -19.12 5.52 -2.89
CA SER A 239 -17.72 5.11 -3.03
C SER A 239 -16.75 6.27 -3.23
N GLY A 240 -17.26 7.45 -3.62
CA GLY A 240 -16.43 8.49 -4.22
C GLY A 240 -15.77 7.99 -5.52
N ARG A 241 -14.67 8.64 -5.91
CA ARG A 241 -13.94 8.34 -7.14
C ARG A 241 -13.10 7.06 -7.01
N ILE A 242 -13.52 6.01 -7.71
CA ILE A 242 -12.80 4.74 -7.82
C ILE A 242 -11.90 4.75 -9.06
N ASP A 243 -10.63 5.11 -8.88
CA ASP A 243 -9.64 5.18 -9.96
C ASP A 243 -9.07 3.81 -10.43
N SER A 244 -8.91 3.64 -11.74
CA SER A 244 -8.39 2.42 -12.39
C SER A 244 -6.96 2.07 -11.99
N VAL A 245 -6.08 3.06 -11.79
CA VAL A 245 -4.69 2.84 -11.41
C VAL A 245 -4.61 2.67 -9.90
N HIS A 246 -5.17 3.62 -9.14
CA HIS A 246 -4.98 3.72 -7.70
C HIS A 246 -5.71 2.65 -6.88
N HIS A 247 -6.90 2.19 -7.32
CA HIS A 247 -7.67 1.17 -6.60
C HIS A 247 -7.62 -0.19 -7.29
N MET A 248 -7.84 -0.23 -8.61
CA MET A 248 -7.90 -1.51 -9.35
C MET A 248 -6.51 -2.07 -9.73
N GLY A 249 -5.45 -1.27 -9.65
CA GLY A 249 -4.10 -1.69 -9.99
C GLY A 249 -3.86 -1.91 -11.49
N ILE A 250 -4.69 -1.33 -12.36
CA ILE A 250 -4.47 -1.36 -13.81
C ILE A 250 -3.36 -0.37 -14.14
N ASN A 251 -2.16 -0.86 -14.43
CA ASN A 251 -0.96 -0.05 -14.60
C ASN A 251 -0.91 0.63 -15.97
N SER A 252 -1.49 1.82 -16.06
CA SER A 252 -1.54 2.65 -17.27
C SER A 252 -1.08 4.08 -17.02
N GLU A 253 -0.70 4.77 -18.08
CA GLU A 253 -0.40 6.21 -18.05
C GLU A 253 -1.61 7.02 -17.60
N SER A 254 -1.36 8.21 -17.04
CA SER A 254 -2.41 9.08 -16.47
C SER A 254 -3.46 9.49 -17.50
N GLU A 255 -3.07 9.63 -18.78
CA GLU A 255 -3.97 9.97 -19.89
C GLU A 255 -4.99 8.89 -20.25
N HIS A 256 -4.73 7.64 -19.88
CA HIS A 256 -5.61 6.51 -20.17
C HIS A 256 -6.47 6.10 -18.97
N THR A 257 -6.33 6.79 -17.84
CA THR A 257 -7.10 6.49 -16.64
C THR A 257 -8.59 6.68 -16.86
N ALA A 258 -9.37 5.90 -16.13
CA ALA A 258 -10.82 6.03 -16.02
C ALA A 258 -11.20 5.80 -14.56
N TYR A 259 -12.36 6.29 -14.16
CA TYR A 259 -12.86 6.07 -12.81
C TYR A 259 -14.35 5.76 -12.79
N LEU A 260 -14.73 5.04 -11.74
CA LEU A 260 -16.13 4.73 -11.42
C LEU A 260 -16.58 5.54 -10.21
N GLU A 261 -17.85 5.89 -10.18
CA GLU A 261 -18.53 6.37 -8.98
C GLU A 261 -19.79 5.52 -8.80
N ILE A 262 -19.95 4.96 -7.59
CA ILE A 262 -21.08 4.15 -7.22
C ILE A 262 -21.78 4.82 -6.03
N GLU A 263 -23.07 5.03 -6.20
CA GLU A 263 -23.92 5.64 -5.19
C GLU A 263 -25.20 4.84 -5.02
N SER A 264 -25.55 4.53 -3.77
CA SER A 264 -26.78 3.84 -3.41
C SER A 264 -27.53 4.63 -2.34
N THR A 265 -28.77 5.04 -2.67
CA THR A 265 -29.67 5.71 -1.71
C THR A 265 -30.74 4.74 -1.27
N CYS A 266 -30.79 4.43 0.04
CA CYS A 266 -31.59 3.36 0.62
C CYS A 266 -32.59 3.91 1.64
N SER A 267 -33.82 3.40 1.62
CA SER A 267 -34.89 3.77 2.55
C SER A 267 -35.74 2.55 2.92
N ALA A 268 -36.15 2.46 4.19
CA ALA A 268 -37.09 1.43 4.65
C ALA A 268 -38.52 1.90 4.35
N LEU A 269 -39.21 1.21 3.43
CA LEU A 269 -40.51 1.69 2.95
C LEU A 269 -41.63 1.39 3.94
N ASN A 270 -42.55 2.33 4.08
CA ASN A 270 -43.83 2.11 4.74
C ASN A 270 -44.79 1.40 3.77
N ILE A 271 -44.92 0.08 3.95
CA ILE A 271 -45.76 -0.78 3.11
C ILE A 271 -47.11 -1.16 3.75
N THR A 272 -47.47 -0.57 4.88
CA THR A 272 -48.64 -0.97 5.68
C THR A 272 -49.95 -0.95 4.90
N SER A 273 -50.14 0.04 4.04
CA SER A 273 -51.33 0.18 3.17
C SER A 273 -51.30 -0.73 1.93
N ARG A 274 -50.20 -1.46 1.72
CA ARG A 274 -49.94 -2.29 0.53
C ARG A 274 -49.58 -3.74 0.88
N LEU A 275 -49.80 -4.11 2.13
CA LEU A 275 -49.60 -5.46 2.62
C LEU A 275 -50.98 -6.13 2.71
N ASP A 276 -51.17 -7.18 1.92
CA ASP A 276 -52.40 -7.95 1.88
C ASP A 276 -52.15 -9.33 2.51
N GLU A 277 -52.98 -9.70 3.49
CA GLU A 277 -52.98 -11.02 4.12
C GLU A 277 -54.30 -11.75 3.82
N GLY A 278 -54.20 -13.02 3.44
CA GLY A 278 -55.38 -13.83 3.14
C GLY A 278 -55.06 -15.19 2.55
N THR A 279 -56.10 -15.98 2.27
CA THR A 279 -55.95 -17.29 1.60
C THR A 279 -55.47 -17.12 0.16
N LEU A 280 -54.92 -18.16 -0.47
CA LEU A 280 -54.46 -18.10 -1.87
C LEU A 280 -55.47 -17.45 -2.85
N SER A 281 -56.78 -17.59 -2.58
CA SER A 281 -57.87 -16.97 -3.35
C SER A 281 -57.96 -15.44 -3.26
N SER A 282 -57.40 -14.80 -2.22
CA SER A 282 -57.32 -13.34 -2.09
C SER A 282 -56.18 -12.74 -2.93
N ILE A 283 -55.17 -13.55 -3.27
CA ILE A 283 -54.14 -13.19 -4.26
C ILE A 283 -54.76 -13.38 -5.64
N ARG A 284 -55.00 -12.27 -6.37
CA ARG A 284 -55.63 -12.29 -7.70
C ARG A 284 -54.70 -12.96 -8.73
N LEU A 285 -54.85 -14.28 -8.89
CA LEU A 285 -54.16 -15.11 -9.87
C LEU A 285 -55.02 -15.27 -11.14
N SER A 286 -54.39 -15.45 -12.29
CA SER A 286 -55.13 -15.83 -13.51
C SER A 286 -55.74 -17.23 -13.36
N THR A 287 -56.93 -17.48 -13.94
CA THR A 287 -57.63 -18.78 -13.84
C THR A 287 -56.86 -19.95 -14.45
N ALA A 288 -55.97 -19.70 -15.41
CA ALA A 288 -55.08 -20.71 -15.98
C ALA A 288 -53.88 -21.02 -15.08
N ASP A 289 -53.43 -20.06 -14.28
CA ASP A 289 -52.24 -20.19 -13.43
C ASP A 289 -52.58 -20.75 -12.04
N ALA A 290 -53.77 -20.48 -11.51
CA ALA A 290 -54.29 -21.15 -10.30
C ALA A 290 -54.27 -22.69 -10.43
N LYS A 291 -54.38 -23.23 -11.66
CA LYS A 291 -54.23 -24.67 -11.95
C LYS A 291 -52.78 -25.18 -11.85
N LYS A 292 -51.76 -24.34 -12.10
CA LYS A 292 -50.33 -24.74 -12.02
C LYS A 292 -49.83 -24.82 -10.58
N ILE A 293 -50.37 -23.98 -9.70
CA ILE A 293 -50.09 -23.95 -8.25
C ILE A 293 -51.17 -24.69 -7.42
N GLY A 294 -52.01 -25.51 -8.08
CA GLY A 294 -53.17 -26.18 -7.47
C GLY A 294 -52.86 -27.21 -6.36
N TYR A 295 -51.59 -27.43 -6.04
CA TYR A 295 -51.15 -28.21 -4.87
C TYR A 295 -51.14 -27.38 -3.56
N MET A 296 -51.33 -26.06 -3.64
CA MET A 296 -51.22 -25.13 -2.50
C MET A 296 -52.58 -24.73 -1.87
N ASN A 297 -53.62 -25.55 -2.04
CA ASN A 297 -54.97 -25.18 -1.59
C ASN A 297 -55.00 -24.96 -0.06
N ASP A 298 -55.64 -23.85 0.35
CA ASP A 298 -55.86 -23.36 1.73
C ASP A 298 -54.67 -22.80 2.52
N TRP A 299 -53.55 -22.47 1.88
CA TRP A 299 -52.49 -21.75 2.59
C TRP A 299 -52.85 -20.27 2.76
N TYR A 300 -52.56 -19.73 3.95
CA TYR A 300 -52.66 -18.31 4.24
C TYR A 300 -51.36 -17.64 3.79
N PHE A 301 -51.45 -16.52 3.09
CA PHE A 301 -50.32 -15.81 2.50
C PHE A 301 -50.25 -14.38 2.99
N SER A 302 -49.03 -13.86 3.01
CA SER A 302 -48.76 -12.42 3.07
C SER A 302 -48.17 -12.00 1.73
N SER A 303 -48.73 -10.96 1.14
CA SER A 303 -48.27 -10.40 -0.12
C SER A 303 -48.06 -8.90 -0.03
N VAL A 304 -47.10 -8.39 -0.81
CA VAL A 304 -46.80 -6.96 -0.90
C VAL A 304 -47.05 -6.48 -2.32
N ASN A 305 -47.76 -5.36 -2.46
CA ASN A 305 -48.18 -4.82 -3.74
C ASN A 305 -47.50 -3.48 -4.07
N LEU A 306 -46.32 -3.57 -4.67
CA LEU A 306 -45.52 -2.45 -5.20
C LEU A 306 -45.47 -2.47 -6.75
N GLY A 307 -46.31 -3.30 -7.38
CA GLY A 307 -46.32 -3.55 -8.81
C GLY A 307 -46.45 -5.04 -9.15
N PRO A 308 -47.02 -5.44 -10.30
CA PRO A 308 -47.16 -6.85 -10.68
C PRO A 308 -45.79 -7.46 -11.03
N SER A 309 -45.55 -8.70 -10.61
CA SER A 309 -44.38 -9.47 -11.02
C SER A 309 -44.42 -9.77 -12.53
N THR A 310 -43.25 -9.75 -13.18
CA THR A 310 -43.10 -10.13 -14.60
C THR A 310 -42.70 -11.60 -14.74
N LEU A 311 -42.12 -12.19 -13.69
CA LEU A 311 -41.65 -13.57 -13.64
C LEU A 311 -42.75 -14.54 -13.21
N ILE A 312 -43.63 -14.10 -12.31
CA ILE A 312 -44.73 -14.89 -11.77
C ILE A 312 -46.04 -14.19 -12.16
N PRO A 313 -47.08 -14.90 -12.63
CA PRO A 313 -48.36 -14.32 -13.04
C PRO A 313 -49.21 -13.89 -11.83
N MET A 314 -48.67 -12.98 -11.02
CA MET A 314 -49.29 -12.41 -9.83
C MET A 314 -49.42 -10.89 -9.98
N ASN A 315 -50.55 -10.35 -9.54
CA ASN A 315 -50.77 -8.90 -9.48
C ASN A 315 -50.04 -8.23 -8.29
N SER A 316 -49.49 -9.02 -7.37
CA SER A 316 -48.61 -8.59 -6.30
C SER A 316 -47.14 -8.66 -6.75
N THR A 317 -46.27 -7.91 -6.07
CA THR A 317 -44.83 -7.94 -6.32
C THR A 317 -44.24 -9.24 -5.81
N TYR A 318 -44.57 -9.61 -4.58
CA TYR A 318 -44.09 -10.82 -3.94
C TYR A 318 -45.14 -11.36 -2.95
N ALA A 319 -45.16 -12.67 -2.76
CA ALA A 319 -46.07 -13.34 -1.82
C ALA A 319 -45.40 -14.55 -1.17
N ILE A 320 -45.62 -14.73 0.13
CA ILE A 320 -45.13 -15.87 0.90
C ILE A 320 -46.25 -16.59 1.64
N PRO A 321 -46.19 -17.92 1.76
CA PRO A 321 -47.11 -18.64 2.62
C PRO A 321 -46.73 -18.40 4.09
N GLN A 322 -47.70 -18.07 4.92
CA GLN A 322 -47.57 -18.12 6.37
C GLN A 322 -47.54 -19.59 6.81
N PHE A 323 -46.58 -19.93 7.69
CA PHE A 323 -46.72 -21.19 8.43
C PHE A 323 -47.84 -20.97 9.44
N VAL A 324 -49.00 -21.56 9.17
CA VAL A 324 -50.11 -21.56 10.12
C VAL A 324 -49.57 -22.17 11.42
N ASN A 325 -49.51 -21.35 12.47
CA ASN A 325 -49.28 -21.85 13.81
C ASN A 325 -50.34 -22.94 14.07
N TRP A 326 -49.92 -24.09 14.58
CA TRP A 326 -50.66 -25.29 15.00
C TRP A 326 -51.91 -25.05 15.90
N LYS A 327 -52.37 -23.79 16.09
CA LYS A 327 -53.43 -23.41 17.01
C LYS A 327 -54.86 -23.73 16.56
N ASP A 328 -55.09 -24.22 15.34
CA ASP A 328 -56.41 -24.77 14.96
C ASP A 328 -56.39 -26.30 14.89
N SER A 329 -56.22 -26.93 16.05
CA SER A 329 -56.58 -28.35 16.25
C SER A 329 -58.08 -28.55 16.49
N SER A 330 -58.90 -27.49 16.37
CA SER A 330 -60.37 -27.58 16.38
C SER A 330 -61.00 -27.80 15.01
N ALA A 331 -60.26 -27.61 13.91
CA ALA A 331 -60.72 -28.03 12.60
C ALA A 331 -60.41 -29.51 12.45
N ASN A 332 -61.46 -30.34 12.52
CA ASN A 332 -61.44 -31.78 12.32
C ASN A 332 -61.15 -32.15 10.83
N THR A 333 -60.19 -31.47 10.22
CA THR A 333 -59.69 -31.75 8.87
C THR A 333 -58.54 -32.72 9.03
N THR A 334 -58.83 -34.00 8.87
CA THR A 334 -57.82 -35.03 8.67
C THR A 334 -56.96 -34.66 7.45
N LEU A 335 -55.87 -33.92 7.66
CA LEU A 335 -54.70 -34.00 6.78
C LEU A 335 -54.05 -35.37 7.05
N GLY A 336 -54.68 -36.41 6.52
CA GLY A 336 -54.07 -37.73 6.43
C GLY A 336 -52.78 -37.61 5.63
N SER A 337 -51.65 -37.81 6.30
CA SER A 337 -50.44 -38.46 5.77
C SER A 337 -50.12 -38.24 4.28
N GLN A 338 -50.21 -37.02 3.77
CA GLN A 338 -49.61 -36.66 2.49
C GLN A 338 -48.33 -35.90 2.79
N GLN A 339 -47.20 -36.56 2.53
CA GLN A 339 -45.92 -35.90 2.34
C GLN A 339 -46.11 -34.78 1.32
N ILE A 340 -46.12 -33.53 1.78
CA ILE A 340 -46.14 -32.38 0.90
C ILE A 340 -44.70 -32.20 0.38
N SER A 341 -44.50 -32.59 -0.87
CA SER A 341 -43.33 -32.25 -1.66
C SER A 341 -43.44 -30.78 -2.07
N LEU A 342 -42.79 -29.90 -1.31
CA LEU A 342 -42.55 -28.51 -1.68
C LEU A 342 -41.44 -28.48 -2.73
N VAL A 343 -41.83 -28.50 -4.01
CA VAL A 343 -40.92 -28.27 -5.12
C VAL A 343 -41.07 -26.80 -5.54
N ASP A 344 -39.95 -26.08 -5.56
CA ASP A 344 -39.74 -24.71 -6.08
C ASP A 344 -39.81 -23.48 -5.16
N PHE A 345 -39.71 -23.64 -3.84
CA PHE A 345 -39.10 -22.60 -3.00
C PHE A 345 -38.16 -23.26 -1.97
N ASP A 346 -36.92 -23.48 -2.42
CA ASP A 346 -35.70 -23.77 -1.66
C ASP A 346 -35.83 -24.77 -0.48
N SER A 347 -35.31 -25.99 -0.68
CA SER A 347 -34.95 -27.04 0.32
C SER A 347 -35.74 -28.37 0.25
N THR A 348 -35.21 -29.34 -0.52
CA THR A 348 -35.32 -30.77 -0.20
C THR A 348 -34.49 -31.10 1.04
N VAL A 349 -34.92 -30.59 2.19
CA VAL A 349 -34.26 -30.91 3.45
C VAL A 349 -35.37 -31.20 4.46
N GLY A 350 -35.38 -32.42 5.02
CA GLY A 350 -36.47 -32.89 5.89
C GLY A 350 -36.75 -31.92 7.05
N ALA A 351 -37.96 -31.93 7.61
CA ALA A 351 -38.46 -30.97 8.62
C ALA A 351 -37.49 -30.59 9.76
N SER A 352 -36.54 -31.46 10.10
CA SER A 352 -35.42 -31.13 11.00
C SER A 352 -34.57 -29.95 10.51
N SER A 353 -34.18 -29.92 9.25
CA SER A 353 -33.27 -28.91 8.70
C SER A 353 -33.85 -27.49 8.54
N THR A 354 -35.14 -27.37 8.26
CA THR A 354 -35.85 -26.07 8.22
C THR A 354 -36.03 -25.50 9.62
N LEU A 355 -36.02 -26.34 10.65
CA LEU A 355 -36.00 -25.92 12.06
C LEU A 355 -34.64 -25.39 12.50
N TRP A 356 -33.51 -25.80 11.91
CA TRP A 356 -32.18 -25.38 12.38
C TRP A 356 -31.61 -24.15 11.66
N GLY A 357 -32.26 -23.68 10.59
CA GLY A 357 -31.84 -22.51 9.81
C GLY A 357 -32.22 -21.17 10.43
N THR A 358 -31.81 -20.08 9.76
CA THR A 358 -32.20 -18.72 10.13
C THR A 358 -33.69 -18.51 9.88
N GLY A 359 -34.35 -17.72 10.73
CA GLY A 359 -35.76 -17.35 10.54
C GLY A 359 -35.99 -16.30 9.46
N TYR A 360 -34.93 -15.85 8.78
CA TYR A 360 -35.00 -14.83 7.74
C TYR A 360 -35.10 -15.49 6.36
N LYS A 361 -36.00 -14.96 5.53
CA LYS A 361 -36.06 -15.25 4.09
C LYS A 361 -36.02 -13.93 3.35
N ILE A 362 -35.23 -13.87 2.29
CA ILE A 362 -35.04 -12.64 1.52
C ILE A 362 -35.38 -12.90 0.07
N ASP A 363 -36.09 -11.94 -0.52
CA ASP A 363 -36.42 -11.89 -1.92
C ASP A 363 -35.95 -10.55 -2.51
N ILE A 364 -35.60 -10.55 -3.79
CA ILE A 364 -34.93 -9.43 -4.46
C ILE A 364 -35.68 -9.13 -5.74
N GLU A 365 -36.20 -7.90 -5.83
CA GLU A 365 -36.94 -7.43 -6.99
C GLU A 365 -36.23 -6.19 -7.55
N SER A 366 -35.87 -6.22 -8.83
CA SER A 366 -35.12 -5.18 -9.53
C SER A 366 -35.85 -4.69 -10.79
N ALA A 367 -35.77 -3.38 -11.04
CA ALA A 367 -36.29 -2.73 -12.23
C ALA A 367 -35.36 -1.59 -12.70
N THR A 368 -35.07 -1.58 -14.01
CA THR A 368 -34.35 -0.51 -14.70
C THR A 368 -35.32 0.33 -15.55
N PHE A 369 -35.07 1.64 -15.62
CA PHE A 369 -35.99 2.61 -16.24
C PHE A 369 -35.40 3.34 -17.47
N ASP A 370 -34.50 2.71 -18.26
CA ASP A 370 -33.87 3.32 -19.45
C ASP A 370 -33.77 2.39 -20.70
N ALA A 371 -33.46 2.97 -21.87
CA ALA A 371 -34.04 2.77 -23.20
C ALA A 371 -34.00 1.42 -23.98
N THR A 372 -33.41 0.29 -23.54
CA THR A 372 -33.49 -0.98 -24.30
C THR A 372 -33.09 -2.23 -23.50
N PRO A 373 -33.68 -3.42 -23.81
CA PRO A 373 -35.07 -3.76 -23.44
C PRO A 373 -35.23 -3.83 -21.91
N ASP A 374 -36.43 -3.53 -21.43
CA ASP A 374 -36.80 -3.57 -20.00
C ASP A 374 -36.47 -4.93 -19.36
N VAL A 375 -35.33 -5.03 -18.65
CA VAL A 375 -35.07 -6.16 -17.76
C VAL A 375 -35.64 -5.80 -16.41
N ARG A 376 -36.90 -6.15 -16.21
CA ARG A 376 -37.65 -5.91 -14.98
C ARG A 376 -38.17 -7.23 -14.45
N SER A 377 -37.95 -7.49 -13.17
CA SER A 377 -38.53 -8.63 -12.43
C SER A 377 -39.97 -8.35 -11.97
N PHE A 378 -40.33 -7.06 -11.91
CA PHE A 378 -41.69 -6.58 -11.63
C PHE A 378 -41.91 -5.22 -12.32
N SER A 379 -43.17 -4.83 -12.52
CA SER A 379 -43.54 -3.52 -13.08
C SER A 379 -43.81 -2.52 -11.95
N PRO A 380 -42.90 -1.58 -11.66
CA PRO A 380 -43.00 -0.75 -10.46
C PRO A 380 -44.14 0.26 -10.54
N ILE A 381 -44.77 0.55 -9.40
CA ILE A 381 -45.72 1.67 -9.30
C ILE A 381 -45.04 3.02 -9.60
N PRO A 382 -45.79 4.03 -10.08
CA PRO A 382 -45.22 5.36 -10.40
C PRO A 382 -44.43 6.00 -9.26
N SER A 383 -44.82 5.76 -8.00
CA SER A 383 -44.16 6.29 -6.81
C SER A 383 -42.76 5.72 -6.54
N LEU A 384 -42.40 4.60 -7.19
CA LEU A 384 -41.07 4.00 -7.13
C LEU A 384 -40.22 4.36 -8.35
N HIS A 385 -40.76 5.13 -9.29
CA HIS A 385 -40.07 5.48 -10.53
C HIS A 385 -39.05 6.59 -10.28
N HIS A 386 -37.77 6.26 -10.47
CA HIS A 386 -36.68 7.23 -10.41
C HIS A 386 -35.83 7.15 -11.70
N PRO A 387 -35.79 8.21 -12.52
CA PRO A 387 -35.06 8.19 -13.79
C PRO A 387 -33.56 8.04 -13.56
N ASN A 388 -32.85 7.48 -14.55
CA ASN A 388 -31.39 7.33 -14.56
C ASN A 388 -30.81 6.52 -13.38
N SER A 389 -31.59 5.61 -12.80
CA SER A 389 -31.15 4.75 -11.69
C SER A 389 -31.74 3.34 -11.82
N THR A 390 -31.08 2.36 -11.19
CA THR A 390 -31.64 1.02 -11.02
C THR A 390 -32.36 0.95 -9.68
N LEU A 391 -33.65 0.62 -9.70
CA LEU A 391 -34.43 0.38 -8.50
C LEU A 391 -34.26 -1.07 -8.06
N ASN A 392 -34.00 -1.27 -6.78
CA ASN A 392 -33.93 -2.59 -6.15
C ASN A 392 -34.74 -2.60 -4.86
N LEU A 393 -35.49 -3.67 -4.65
CA LEU A 393 -36.25 -3.95 -3.44
C LEU A 393 -35.67 -5.19 -2.76
N LEU A 394 -35.34 -5.05 -1.49
CA LEU A 394 -34.96 -6.14 -0.60
C LEU A 394 -36.16 -6.46 0.28
N ILE A 395 -36.87 -7.53 -0.06
CA ILE A 395 -38.09 -7.95 0.63
C ILE A 395 -37.69 -8.98 1.68
N LEU A 396 -37.82 -8.63 2.95
CA LEU A 396 -37.50 -9.49 4.08
C LEU A 396 -38.78 -10.10 4.64
N ALA A 397 -38.83 -11.43 4.63
CA ALA A 397 -39.76 -12.23 5.38
C ALA A 397 -39.11 -12.66 6.70
N ASN A 398 -39.53 -12.01 7.78
CA ASN A 398 -38.99 -12.25 9.12
C ASN A 398 -39.90 -13.24 9.86
N ARG A 399 -39.37 -14.41 10.19
CA ARG A 399 -40.06 -15.42 11.02
C ARG A 399 -39.39 -15.63 12.38
N ASN A 400 -38.46 -14.76 12.76
CA ASN A 400 -37.76 -14.87 14.03
C ASN A 400 -38.60 -14.38 15.20
N ILE A 401 -38.49 -15.07 16.32
CA ILE A 401 -38.94 -14.63 17.63
C ILE A 401 -37.76 -14.01 18.37
N TYR A 402 -37.92 -12.80 18.90
CA TYR A 402 -36.85 -12.04 19.53
C TYR A 402 -36.94 -12.08 21.06
N SER A 403 -35.79 -12.11 21.73
CA SER A 403 -35.69 -12.00 23.19
C SER A 403 -35.93 -10.59 23.74
N ASN A 404 -35.86 -9.56 22.89
CA ASN A 404 -36.08 -8.16 23.24
C ASN A 404 -36.82 -7.46 22.08
N PRO A 405 -37.53 -6.36 22.33
CA PRO A 405 -38.19 -5.62 21.25
C PRO A 405 -37.13 -5.03 20.29
N VAL A 406 -37.39 -5.14 18.99
CA VAL A 406 -36.51 -4.63 17.93
C VAL A 406 -37.16 -3.45 17.24
N HIS A 407 -36.46 -2.31 17.26
CA HIS A 407 -36.93 -1.05 16.67
C HIS A 407 -36.25 -0.69 15.34
N SER A 408 -35.43 -1.59 14.78
CA SER A 408 -34.82 -1.38 13.46
C SER A 408 -35.89 -1.47 12.36
N PRO A 409 -36.13 -0.43 11.54
CA PRO A 409 -37.23 -0.37 10.57
C PRO A 409 -37.41 -1.63 9.70
N TRP A 410 -36.30 -2.18 9.18
CA TRP A 410 -36.34 -3.38 8.33
C TRP A 410 -36.57 -4.69 9.10
N PHE A 411 -36.23 -4.74 10.40
CA PHE A 411 -36.34 -5.93 11.26
C PHE A 411 -37.37 -5.76 12.39
N THR A 412 -38.30 -4.80 12.25
CA THR A 412 -39.17 -4.36 13.33
C THR A 412 -39.93 -5.53 13.98
N ALA A 413 -39.76 -5.70 15.29
CA ALA A 413 -40.39 -6.75 16.07
C ALA A 413 -40.78 -6.23 17.46
N THR A 414 -42.01 -5.75 17.58
CA THR A 414 -42.53 -5.16 18.81
C THR A 414 -43.81 -5.84 19.31
N GLN A 415 -44.37 -6.78 18.54
CA GLN A 415 -45.57 -7.51 18.97
C GLN A 415 -45.20 -8.54 20.04
N PRO A 416 -45.94 -8.66 21.16
CA PRO A 416 -45.65 -9.69 22.15
C PRO A 416 -45.93 -11.09 21.58
N ALA A 417 -44.98 -12.01 21.76
CA ALA A 417 -45.13 -13.40 21.37
C ALA A 417 -45.97 -14.19 22.40
N PRO A 418 -46.52 -15.36 22.03
CA PRO A 418 -47.18 -16.26 22.98
C PRO A 418 -46.25 -16.80 24.07
N VAL A 419 -44.93 -16.74 23.86
CA VAL A 419 -43.91 -17.07 24.86
C VAL A 419 -43.59 -15.80 25.63
N GLU A 420 -43.73 -15.85 26.96
CA GLU A 420 -43.51 -14.70 27.84
C GLU A 420 -42.11 -14.11 27.67
N GLY A 421 -42.02 -12.78 27.57
CA GLY A 421 -40.76 -12.06 27.39
C GLY A 421 -40.18 -12.13 25.97
N MET A 422 -40.88 -12.72 25.01
CA MET A 422 -40.47 -12.76 23.61
C MET A 422 -41.34 -11.88 22.71
N TYR A 423 -40.80 -11.50 21.55
CA TYR A 423 -41.41 -10.57 20.60
C TYR A 423 -41.47 -11.15 19.20
N LEU A 424 -42.63 -11.01 18.55
CA LEU A 424 -42.86 -11.34 17.15
C LEU A 424 -42.60 -10.12 16.24
N PRO A 425 -42.25 -10.37 14.97
CA PRO A 425 -42.17 -9.33 13.95
C PRO A 425 -43.49 -8.56 13.85
N THR A 426 -43.40 -7.24 13.69
CA THR A 426 -44.59 -6.38 13.64
C THR A 426 -45.34 -6.52 12.32
N PHE A 427 -44.61 -6.86 11.25
CA PHE A 427 -45.16 -7.15 9.94
C PHE A 427 -44.57 -8.47 9.43
N PRO A 428 -45.33 -9.28 8.68
CA PRO A 428 -44.82 -10.54 8.12
C PRO A 428 -43.79 -10.31 7.00
N LEU A 429 -43.90 -9.17 6.33
CA LEU A 429 -42.99 -8.71 5.29
C LEU A 429 -42.54 -7.29 5.62
N SER A 430 -41.28 -6.98 5.36
CA SER A 430 -40.73 -5.63 5.38
C SER A 430 -39.92 -5.39 4.10
N VAL A 431 -39.95 -4.16 3.58
CA VAL A 431 -39.28 -3.82 2.32
C VAL A 431 -38.28 -2.70 2.54
N LEU A 432 -37.05 -2.95 2.14
CA LEU A 432 -36.02 -1.93 2.00
C LEU A 432 -35.83 -1.67 0.52
N ALA A 433 -36.05 -0.43 0.08
CA ALA A 433 -35.86 -0.04 -1.30
C ALA A 433 -34.61 0.81 -1.43
N TYR A 434 -33.88 0.63 -2.52
CA TYR A 434 -32.76 1.49 -2.85
C TYR A 434 -32.63 1.74 -4.34
N THR A 435 -32.10 2.91 -4.67
CA THR A 435 -31.70 3.25 -6.03
C THR A 435 -30.18 3.22 -6.13
N THR A 436 -29.64 2.54 -7.14
CA THR A 436 -28.21 2.54 -7.44
C THR A 436 -27.96 3.36 -8.70
N THR A 437 -27.01 4.29 -8.61
CA THR A 437 -26.44 5.00 -9.75
C THR A 437 -24.97 4.65 -9.89
N ARG A 438 -24.54 4.39 -11.12
CA ARG A 438 -23.15 4.08 -11.46
C ARG A 438 -22.71 4.99 -12.58
N LEU A 439 -21.64 5.74 -12.37
CA LEU A 439 -21.09 6.63 -13.38
C LEU A 439 -19.71 6.13 -13.77
N LEU A 440 -19.51 5.94 -15.08
CA LEU A 440 -18.20 5.73 -15.67
C LEU A 440 -17.71 7.04 -16.25
N CYS A 441 -16.57 7.51 -15.76
CA CYS A 441 -16.06 8.83 -16.06
C CYS A 441 -14.64 8.78 -16.62
N LEU A 442 -14.39 9.71 -17.54
CA LEU A 442 -13.05 9.97 -18.08
C LEU A 442 -12.47 11.25 -17.45
N PRO A 443 -11.14 11.32 -17.25
CA PRO A 443 -10.45 12.46 -16.65
C PRO A 443 -10.28 13.61 -17.67
N THR A 444 -11.39 14.08 -18.25
CA THR A 444 -11.42 15.30 -19.08
C THR A 444 -11.62 16.54 -18.18
N ASN A 445 -11.37 17.73 -18.71
CA ASN A 445 -11.63 19.00 -18.01
C ASN A 445 -12.73 19.77 -18.76
N PRO A 446 -14.00 19.76 -18.33
CA PRO A 446 -14.58 19.05 -17.17
C PRO A 446 -14.71 17.53 -17.39
N PRO A 447 -14.87 16.72 -16.32
CA PRO A 447 -14.99 15.27 -16.45
C PRO A 447 -16.26 14.86 -17.20
N THR A 448 -16.11 14.00 -18.20
CA THR A 448 -17.22 13.46 -18.98
C THR A 448 -17.62 12.10 -18.40
N CYS A 449 -18.86 11.98 -17.94
CA CYS A 449 -19.39 10.77 -17.31
C CYS A 449 -20.58 10.23 -18.10
N THR A 450 -20.76 8.91 -18.06
CA THR A 450 -21.95 8.24 -18.60
C THR A 450 -22.52 7.28 -17.56
N PRO A 451 -23.86 7.17 -17.42
CA PRO A 451 -24.45 6.18 -16.55
C PRO A 451 -24.19 4.76 -17.08
N LEU A 452 -23.83 3.86 -16.18
CA LEU A 452 -23.72 2.44 -16.44
C LEU A 452 -24.97 1.73 -15.90
N PHE A 453 -25.71 1.08 -16.80
CA PHE A 453 -26.83 0.23 -16.45
C PHE A 453 -26.40 -1.23 -16.63
N PRO A 454 -26.43 -2.06 -15.56
CA PRO A 454 -26.26 -3.50 -15.71
C PRO A 454 -27.36 -4.07 -16.61
N ASP A 455 -27.01 -4.90 -17.59
CA ASP A 455 -27.97 -5.66 -18.40
C ASP A 455 -27.93 -7.13 -17.93
N PRO A 456 -28.91 -7.59 -17.13
CA PRO A 456 -28.99 -8.97 -16.70
C PRO A 456 -29.30 -9.86 -17.92
N GLY A 457 -28.29 -10.55 -18.44
CA GLY A 457 -28.46 -11.41 -19.62
C GLY A 457 -27.54 -11.10 -20.79
N ARG A 458 -26.79 -9.99 -20.75
CA ARG A 458 -25.83 -9.63 -21.78
C ARG A 458 -24.44 -9.43 -21.23
N THR A 459 -23.45 -9.61 -22.10
CA THR A 459 -22.09 -9.15 -21.84
C THR A 459 -22.13 -7.66 -21.53
N PRO A 460 -21.68 -7.19 -20.36
CA PRO A 460 -21.69 -5.78 -20.05
C PRO A 460 -20.85 -5.05 -21.09
N SER A 461 -21.49 -4.13 -21.81
CA SER A 461 -20.87 -3.27 -22.79
C SER A 461 -21.20 -1.84 -22.44
N ILE A 462 -20.22 -0.95 -22.56
CA ILE A 462 -20.46 0.49 -22.52
C ILE A 462 -21.56 0.78 -23.56
N PRO A 463 -22.68 1.45 -23.20
CA PRO A 463 -23.77 1.68 -24.13
C PRO A 463 -23.25 2.26 -25.44
N THR A 464 -23.69 1.74 -26.58
CA THR A 464 -23.26 2.26 -27.90
C THR A 464 -23.61 3.73 -28.10
N ASN A 465 -24.58 4.23 -27.33
CA ASN A 465 -25.03 5.62 -27.32
C ASN A 465 -24.25 6.49 -26.31
N ALA A 466 -23.32 5.92 -25.54
CA ALA A 466 -22.52 6.67 -24.59
C ALA A 466 -21.57 7.61 -25.34
N SER A 467 -21.79 8.93 -25.17
CA SER A 467 -20.97 9.99 -25.74
C SER A 467 -19.64 10.16 -24.99
N LEU A 468 -18.93 9.07 -24.67
CA LEU A 468 -17.61 9.14 -24.03
C LEU A 468 -16.54 9.42 -25.09
N PRO A 469 -15.81 10.55 -25.03
CA PRO A 469 -14.78 10.91 -25.99
C PRO A 469 -13.48 10.15 -25.69
N PHE A 470 -13.45 8.85 -25.98
CA PHE A 470 -12.24 8.06 -25.80
C PHE A 470 -11.11 8.59 -26.68
N THR A 471 -9.97 8.92 -26.07
CA THR A 471 -8.79 9.44 -26.78
C THR A 471 -7.94 8.33 -27.39
N SER A 472 -7.99 7.12 -26.82
CA SER A 472 -7.17 5.97 -27.19
C SER A 472 -7.93 4.65 -27.03
N PRO A 473 -7.64 3.61 -27.85
CA PRO A 473 -8.17 2.26 -27.63
C PRO A 473 -7.78 1.70 -26.25
N VAL A 474 -6.62 2.11 -25.71
CA VAL A 474 -6.16 1.73 -24.37
C VAL A 474 -7.14 2.22 -23.31
N GLN A 475 -7.54 3.50 -23.36
CA GLN A 475 -8.51 4.07 -22.41
C GLN A 475 -9.87 3.37 -22.50
N ARG A 476 -10.32 3.03 -23.72
CA ARG A 476 -11.56 2.27 -23.94
C ARG A 476 -11.48 0.86 -23.33
N SER A 477 -10.34 0.19 -23.46
CA SER A 477 -10.13 -1.15 -22.88
C SER A 477 -10.21 -1.13 -21.34
N ILE A 478 -9.63 -0.10 -20.69
CA ILE A 478 -9.71 0.09 -19.24
C ILE A 478 -11.16 0.36 -18.82
N ALA A 479 -11.83 1.28 -19.50
CA ALA A 479 -13.22 1.63 -19.23
C ALA A 479 -14.15 0.42 -19.37
N THR A 480 -13.92 -0.42 -20.38
CA THR A 480 -14.67 -1.68 -20.58
C THR A 480 -14.45 -2.66 -19.43
N ARG A 481 -13.19 -2.81 -18.99
CA ARG A 481 -12.86 -3.67 -17.85
C ARG A 481 -13.52 -3.19 -16.55
N LEU A 482 -13.53 -1.88 -16.30
CA LEU A 482 -14.22 -1.28 -15.16
C LEU A 482 -15.74 -1.50 -15.24
N ALA A 483 -16.35 -1.23 -16.40
CA ALA A 483 -17.79 -1.39 -16.58
C ALA A 483 -18.25 -2.84 -16.36
N ARG A 484 -17.46 -3.81 -16.85
CA ARG A 484 -17.71 -5.24 -16.60
C ARG A 484 -17.57 -5.60 -15.13
N ALA A 485 -16.51 -5.13 -14.46
CA ALA A 485 -16.32 -5.37 -13.04
C ALA A 485 -17.45 -4.79 -12.17
N ALA A 486 -18.05 -3.68 -12.59
CA ALA A 486 -19.13 -3.01 -11.86
C ALA A 486 -20.49 -3.72 -11.91
N THR A 487 -20.64 -4.77 -12.73
CA THR A 487 -21.94 -5.43 -12.95
C THR A 487 -22.44 -6.19 -11.72
N ASP A 488 -21.54 -6.88 -11.01
CA ASP A 488 -21.85 -7.68 -9.81
C ASP A 488 -21.39 -6.96 -8.52
N THR A 489 -21.83 -5.70 -8.35
CA THR A 489 -21.45 -4.85 -7.21
C THR A 489 -22.65 -4.23 -6.47
N ASP A 490 -23.87 -4.65 -6.78
CA ASP A 490 -25.08 -4.17 -6.10
C ASP A 490 -25.18 -4.76 -4.69
N LEU A 491 -25.87 -4.03 -3.81
CA LEU A 491 -26.13 -4.49 -2.43
C LEU A 491 -26.86 -5.84 -2.36
N PHE A 492 -27.60 -6.20 -3.41
CA PHE A 492 -28.32 -7.46 -3.49
C PHE A 492 -27.45 -8.65 -3.94
N ASP A 493 -26.26 -8.44 -4.52
CA ASP A 493 -25.45 -9.54 -5.07
C ASP A 493 -25.01 -10.57 -4.02
N PRO A 494 -24.58 -10.17 -2.80
CA PRO A 494 -24.33 -11.13 -1.72
C PRO A 494 -25.60 -11.89 -1.29
N LEU A 495 -26.75 -11.20 -1.28
CA LEU A 495 -28.04 -11.77 -0.92
C LEU A 495 -28.53 -12.78 -1.98
N ARG A 496 -28.30 -12.51 -3.26
CA ARG A 496 -28.60 -13.44 -4.37
C ARG A 496 -27.82 -14.74 -4.27
N ASN A 497 -26.56 -14.66 -3.83
CA ASN A 497 -25.65 -15.81 -3.80
C ASN A 497 -25.75 -16.64 -2.51
N ARG A 498 -26.04 -16.00 -1.36
CA ARG A 498 -26.07 -16.63 -0.02
C ARG A 498 -27.45 -16.64 0.65
N GLY A 499 -28.45 -16.01 0.04
CA GLY A 499 -29.74 -15.80 0.68
C GLY A 499 -29.61 -14.94 1.93
N ALA A 500 -30.43 -15.26 2.95
CA ALA A 500 -30.41 -14.52 4.21
C ALA A 500 -29.11 -14.68 5.02
N ASP A 501 -28.28 -15.70 4.74
CA ASP A 501 -27.02 -15.92 5.46
C ASP A 501 -25.95 -14.87 5.15
N ALA A 502 -26.17 -14.00 4.16
CA ALA A 502 -25.34 -12.82 3.93
C ALA A 502 -25.58 -11.71 4.99
N LEU A 503 -26.73 -11.70 5.67
CA LEU A 503 -27.05 -10.70 6.69
C LEU A 503 -26.26 -10.95 7.98
N LEU A 504 -25.81 -9.88 8.63
CA LEU A 504 -25.18 -9.92 9.97
C LEU A 504 -26.17 -10.43 11.02
N ALA A 505 -27.45 -10.03 10.92
CA ALA A 505 -28.51 -10.46 11.81
C ALA A 505 -28.72 -11.99 11.81
N SER A 506 -28.43 -12.66 10.71
CA SER A 506 -28.53 -14.12 10.58
C SER A 506 -27.59 -14.87 11.52
N ARG A 507 -26.49 -14.24 11.98
CA ARG A 507 -25.56 -14.84 12.96
C ARG A 507 -26.16 -14.99 14.35
N LEU A 508 -27.13 -14.13 14.66
CA LEU A 508 -27.83 -14.12 15.95
C LEU A 508 -29.13 -14.93 15.89
N SER A 509 -29.55 -15.35 14.69
CA SER A 509 -30.75 -16.14 14.45
C SER A 509 -30.42 -17.63 14.42
N ARG A 510 -31.11 -18.41 15.25
CA ARG A 510 -31.03 -19.87 15.27
C ARG A 510 -32.37 -20.44 15.69
N VAL A 511 -32.87 -21.43 14.96
CA VAL A 511 -34.17 -22.06 15.25
C VAL A 511 -35.29 -21.04 15.32
N GLN A 512 -35.36 -20.17 14.31
CA GLN A 512 -36.36 -19.09 14.21
C GLN A 512 -36.44 -18.22 15.47
N SER A 513 -35.34 -18.14 16.23
CA SER A 513 -35.22 -17.35 17.44
C SER A 513 -33.97 -16.48 17.31
N SER A 514 -34.04 -15.22 17.73
CA SER A 514 -32.94 -14.29 17.64
C SER A 514 -32.74 -13.52 18.94
N MET A 515 -31.49 -13.13 19.20
CA MET A 515 -31.22 -12.07 20.17
C MET A 515 -31.79 -10.74 19.68
N GLY A 516 -32.03 -9.82 20.62
CA GLY A 516 -32.41 -8.45 20.29
C GLY A 516 -31.40 -7.80 19.36
N LEU A 517 -31.89 -7.06 18.37
CA LEU A 517 -31.09 -6.33 17.40
C LEU A 517 -31.07 -4.84 17.76
N PRO A 518 -29.95 -4.13 17.52
CA PRO A 518 -29.89 -2.69 17.73
C PRO A 518 -30.77 -1.94 16.71
N ALA A 519 -31.18 -0.71 17.05
CA ALA A 519 -32.06 0.10 16.20
C ALA A 519 -31.43 0.45 14.83
N ASP A 520 -30.09 0.53 14.76
CA ASP A 520 -29.31 0.80 13.56
C ASP A 520 -28.91 -0.47 12.79
N GLN A 521 -29.50 -1.63 13.10
CA GLN A 521 -29.12 -2.90 12.48
C GLN A 521 -29.21 -2.85 10.95
N TRP A 522 -30.29 -2.30 10.40
CA TRP A 522 -30.46 -2.17 8.95
C TRP A 522 -29.33 -1.34 8.28
N ILE A 523 -28.83 -0.31 8.95
CA ILE A 523 -27.69 0.50 8.46
C ILE A 523 -26.40 -0.32 8.47
N LYS A 524 -26.19 -1.13 9.51
CA LYS A 524 -25.04 -2.05 9.62
C LYS A 524 -25.09 -3.10 8.51
N GLU A 525 -26.27 -3.63 8.18
CA GLU A 525 -26.44 -4.55 7.06
C GLU A 525 -26.04 -3.89 5.74
N LEU A 526 -26.58 -2.70 5.44
CA LEU A 526 -26.27 -1.99 4.20
C LEU A 526 -24.78 -1.63 4.10
N SER A 527 -24.19 -1.17 5.19
CA SER A 527 -22.75 -0.83 5.28
C SER A 527 -21.86 -2.04 4.97
N HIS A 528 -22.22 -3.19 5.54
CA HIS A 528 -21.51 -4.44 5.31
C HIS A 528 -21.68 -4.93 3.87
N LEU A 529 -22.92 -4.97 3.35
CA LEU A 529 -23.20 -5.36 1.96
C LEU A 529 -22.48 -4.45 0.95
N PHE A 530 -22.41 -3.14 1.21
CA PHE A 530 -21.66 -2.20 0.37
C PHE A 530 -20.16 -2.48 0.39
N SER A 531 -19.60 -2.78 1.57
CA SER A 531 -18.19 -3.16 1.73
C SER A 531 -17.85 -4.44 0.97
N VAL A 532 -18.75 -5.43 1.00
CA VAL A 532 -18.63 -6.65 0.18
C VAL A 532 -18.61 -6.31 -1.31
N GLY A 533 -19.55 -5.47 -1.76
CA GLY A 533 -19.62 -5.00 -3.16
C GLY A 533 -18.34 -4.29 -3.62
N MET A 534 -17.72 -3.47 -2.77
CA MET A 534 -16.44 -2.80 -3.11
C MET A 534 -15.29 -3.80 -3.28
N ILE A 535 -15.21 -4.83 -2.45
CA ILE A 535 -14.18 -5.88 -2.59
C ILE A 535 -14.46 -6.76 -3.81
N GLN A 536 -15.73 -7.09 -4.06
CA GLN A 536 -16.15 -7.81 -5.26
C GLN A 536 -15.78 -7.05 -6.53
N LEU A 537 -15.97 -5.72 -6.57
CA LEU A 537 -15.54 -4.89 -7.69
C LEU A 537 -14.04 -5.06 -7.99
N GLN A 538 -13.21 -4.98 -6.95
CA GLN A 538 -11.76 -5.15 -7.08
C GLN A 538 -11.39 -6.56 -7.51
N ALA A 539 -12.02 -7.58 -6.93
CA ALA A 539 -11.80 -8.98 -7.30
C ALA A 539 -12.23 -9.26 -8.75
N ALA A 540 -13.40 -8.77 -9.18
CA ALA A 540 -13.93 -8.89 -10.53
C ALA A 540 -13.02 -8.22 -11.56
N SER A 541 -12.50 -7.03 -11.26
CA SER A 541 -11.51 -6.37 -12.09
C SER A 541 -10.22 -7.18 -12.17
N TYR A 542 -9.67 -7.62 -11.02
CA TYR A 542 -8.41 -8.37 -10.92
C TYR A 542 -8.45 -9.72 -11.66
N LEU A 543 -9.60 -10.40 -11.69
CA LEU A 543 -9.79 -11.68 -12.38
C LEU A 543 -9.48 -11.65 -13.88
N PHE A 544 -9.45 -10.48 -14.50
CA PHE A 544 -9.00 -10.34 -15.88
C PHE A 544 -7.54 -10.80 -16.08
N ALA A 545 -6.65 -10.51 -15.13
CA ALA A 545 -5.21 -10.79 -15.24
C ALA A 545 -4.71 -11.85 -14.25
N GLY A 546 -5.42 -12.05 -13.15
CA GLY A 546 -5.08 -13.01 -12.11
C GLY A 546 -6.20 -13.98 -11.79
N ASP A 547 -6.02 -14.76 -10.74
CA ASP A 547 -7.01 -15.70 -10.24
C ASP A 547 -7.33 -15.43 -8.77
N VAL A 548 -8.62 -15.55 -8.44
CA VAL A 548 -9.20 -15.35 -7.12
C VAL A 548 -9.94 -16.63 -6.77
N ALA A 549 -9.65 -17.19 -5.60
CA ALA A 549 -10.39 -18.33 -5.06
C ALA A 549 -10.42 -19.60 -5.94
N GLY A 550 -9.44 -19.77 -6.85
CA GLY A 550 -9.41 -20.89 -7.80
C GLY A 550 -10.41 -20.75 -8.95
N ALA A 551 -10.98 -19.56 -9.16
CA ALA A 551 -11.83 -19.23 -10.30
C ALA A 551 -11.11 -19.37 -11.66
N GLY A 552 -9.78 -19.46 -11.66
CA GLY A 552 -8.94 -19.73 -12.84
C GLY A 552 -9.22 -21.05 -13.54
N SER A 553 -9.96 -21.98 -12.92
CA SER A 553 -10.44 -23.19 -13.60
C SER A 553 -11.59 -22.93 -14.58
N VAL A 554 -12.21 -21.75 -14.54
CA VAL A 554 -13.28 -21.34 -15.47
C VAL A 554 -12.65 -20.86 -16.77
N ALA A 555 -13.19 -21.31 -17.90
CA ALA A 555 -12.75 -20.86 -19.22
C ALA A 555 -12.89 -19.34 -19.37
N ARG A 556 -11.83 -18.68 -19.85
CA ARG A 556 -11.81 -17.23 -20.09
C ARG A 556 -11.87 -16.94 -21.59
N SER A 557 -12.57 -15.89 -21.97
CA SER A 557 -12.54 -15.38 -23.34
C SER A 557 -11.14 -14.83 -23.63
N LYS A 558 -10.54 -15.20 -24.77
CA LYS A 558 -9.26 -14.62 -25.18
C LYS A 558 -9.43 -13.09 -25.33
N PRO A 559 -8.54 -12.27 -24.73
CA PRO A 559 -8.61 -10.82 -24.88
C PRO A 559 -8.42 -10.41 -26.35
N SER A 560 -9.09 -9.33 -26.76
CA SER A 560 -8.86 -8.74 -28.08
C SER A 560 -7.44 -8.15 -28.18
N ALA A 561 -6.98 -7.82 -29.40
CA ALA A 561 -5.66 -7.21 -29.60
C ALA A 561 -5.49 -5.88 -28.84
N GLU A 562 -6.59 -5.14 -28.62
CA GLU A 562 -6.60 -3.87 -27.87
C GLU A 562 -6.58 -4.08 -26.35
N GLU A 563 -6.88 -5.28 -25.86
CA GLU A 563 -6.96 -5.61 -24.42
C GLU A 563 -5.77 -6.46 -23.95
N GLU A 564 -5.01 -7.03 -24.88
CA GLU A 564 -3.91 -7.97 -24.61
C GLU A 564 -2.79 -7.34 -23.75
N TRP A 565 -2.60 -6.02 -23.83
CA TRP A 565 -1.64 -5.30 -23.00
C TRP A 565 -2.00 -5.36 -21.50
N MET A 566 -3.30 -5.42 -21.15
CA MET A 566 -3.76 -5.46 -19.75
C MET A 566 -3.35 -6.74 -19.03
N CYS A 567 -3.04 -7.81 -19.76
CA CYS A 567 -2.61 -9.09 -19.19
C CYS A 567 -1.28 -9.00 -18.43
N GLY A 568 -0.41 -8.07 -18.79
CA GLY A 568 0.87 -7.80 -18.11
C GLY A 568 0.90 -6.45 -17.40
N ALA A 569 -0.24 -5.78 -17.28
CA ALA A 569 -0.37 -4.44 -16.71
C ALA A 569 -1.21 -4.44 -15.42
N GLN A 570 -1.10 -5.50 -14.62
CA GLN A 570 -1.76 -5.60 -13.32
C GLN A 570 -0.72 -5.45 -12.21
N VAL A 571 -0.94 -4.51 -11.29
CA VAL A 571 -0.13 -4.32 -10.08
C VAL A 571 -0.89 -4.83 -8.87
N VAL A 572 -0.17 -5.53 -7.99
CA VAL A 572 -0.67 -6.05 -6.71
C VAL A 572 0.40 -5.89 -5.63
N SER A 573 0.01 -6.00 -4.37
CA SER A 573 0.94 -6.09 -3.23
C SER A 573 1.42 -7.53 -3.03
N SER A 574 2.73 -7.73 -2.86
CA SER A 574 3.31 -9.02 -2.49
C SER A 574 4.40 -8.87 -1.42
N GLU A 575 4.45 -9.82 -0.49
CA GLU A 575 5.52 -9.92 0.52
C GLU A 575 6.71 -10.78 0.04
N ALA A 576 6.52 -11.59 -1.02
CA ALA A 576 7.53 -12.51 -1.53
C ALA A 576 8.61 -11.82 -2.41
N PHE A 577 8.39 -10.56 -2.76
CA PHE A 577 9.23 -9.80 -3.68
C PHE A 577 9.56 -8.42 -3.10
N SER A 578 10.60 -7.80 -3.64
CA SER A 578 11.04 -6.47 -3.27
C SER A 578 11.13 -5.57 -4.49
N SER A 579 10.52 -4.39 -4.41
CA SER A 579 10.51 -3.40 -5.50
C SER A 579 11.30 -2.16 -5.11
N PHE A 580 12.28 -1.77 -5.94
CA PHE A 580 13.20 -0.66 -5.71
C PHE A 580 12.95 0.50 -6.67
N SER A 581 13.07 1.74 -6.16
CA SER A 581 13.10 2.92 -7.03
C SER A 581 14.43 3.00 -7.78
N VAL A 582 14.38 2.90 -9.12
CA VAL A 582 15.57 3.01 -9.98
C VAL A 582 16.20 4.39 -9.89
N LEU A 583 15.37 5.44 -9.78
CA LEU A 583 15.85 6.80 -9.55
C LEU A 583 16.59 6.91 -8.21
N GLY A 584 16.03 6.33 -7.15
CA GLY A 584 16.68 6.28 -5.84
C GLY A 584 18.03 5.58 -5.88
N LEU A 585 18.09 4.41 -6.53
CA LEU A 585 19.35 3.67 -6.75
C LEU A 585 20.37 4.51 -7.53
N ALA A 586 19.94 5.16 -8.62
CA ALA A 586 20.80 5.99 -9.45
C ALA A 586 21.36 7.19 -8.69
N ILE A 587 20.55 7.86 -7.85
CA ILE A 587 21.01 8.98 -7.02
C ILE A 587 22.03 8.50 -5.98
N VAL A 588 21.75 7.41 -5.26
CA VAL A 588 22.66 6.88 -4.24
C VAL A 588 24.01 6.52 -4.87
N LEU A 589 23.99 5.73 -5.95
CA LEU A 589 25.21 5.30 -6.64
C LEU A 589 25.94 6.46 -7.34
N GLY A 590 25.21 7.38 -7.97
CA GLY A 590 25.77 8.52 -8.70
C GLY A 590 26.42 9.55 -7.77
N VAL A 591 25.69 10.03 -6.76
CA VAL A 591 26.21 11.00 -5.78
C VAL A 591 27.31 10.35 -4.94
N GLY A 592 27.13 9.10 -4.50
CA GLY A 592 28.15 8.37 -3.77
C GLY A 592 29.42 8.17 -4.58
N GLY A 593 29.29 7.79 -5.85
CA GLY A 593 30.41 7.65 -6.77
C GLY A 593 31.15 8.98 -6.99
N LEU A 594 30.42 10.10 -7.11
CA LEU A 594 31.00 11.42 -7.23
C LEU A 594 31.82 11.81 -5.99
N VAL A 595 31.32 11.52 -4.79
CA VAL A 595 32.06 11.77 -3.53
C VAL A 595 33.33 10.93 -3.47
N VAL A 596 33.28 9.66 -3.87
CA VAL A 596 34.47 8.80 -3.94
C VAL A 596 35.48 9.38 -4.93
N LEU A 597 35.06 9.75 -6.13
CA LEU A 597 35.94 10.37 -7.13
C LEU A 597 36.55 11.69 -6.62
N LEU A 598 35.74 12.53 -5.97
CA LEU A 598 36.21 13.79 -5.38
C LEU A 598 37.29 13.51 -4.32
N SER A 599 37.09 12.52 -3.45
CA SER A 599 38.09 12.16 -2.43
C SER A 599 39.44 11.75 -3.01
N LEU A 600 39.45 11.11 -4.18
CA LEU A 600 40.69 10.67 -4.84
C LEU A 600 41.41 11.82 -5.55
N VAL A 601 40.69 12.84 -5.99
CA VAL A 601 41.23 13.92 -6.83
C VAL A 601 41.49 15.20 -6.04
N VAL A 602 40.84 15.40 -4.87
CA VAL A 602 40.90 16.68 -4.13
C VAL A 602 42.33 17.11 -3.79
N GLU A 603 43.19 16.19 -3.36
CA GLU A 603 44.59 16.49 -3.07
C GLU A 603 45.35 16.85 -4.34
N GLY A 604 45.42 15.93 -5.32
CA GLY A 604 46.17 16.15 -6.56
C GLY A 604 45.69 17.35 -7.37
N GLY A 605 44.37 17.58 -7.40
CA GLY A 605 43.74 18.70 -8.09
C GLY A 605 44.08 20.04 -7.46
N THR A 606 44.01 20.14 -6.13
CA THR A 606 44.40 21.38 -5.44
C THR A 606 45.90 21.65 -5.58
N HIS A 607 46.73 20.61 -5.52
CA HIS A 607 48.16 20.74 -5.79
C HIS A 607 48.45 21.28 -7.20
N TRP A 608 47.76 20.78 -8.22
CA TRP A 608 47.90 21.22 -9.59
C TRP A 608 47.45 22.67 -9.79
N VAL A 609 46.28 23.04 -9.26
CA VAL A 609 45.74 24.41 -9.38
C VAL A 609 46.69 25.42 -8.78
N GLU A 610 47.24 25.14 -7.62
CA GLU A 610 48.13 26.06 -6.90
C GLU A 610 49.51 26.19 -7.53
N ARG A 611 50.04 25.11 -8.13
CA ARG A 611 51.25 25.21 -8.96
C ARG A 611 51.03 26.12 -10.16
N LYS A 612 49.82 26.13 -10.72
CA LYS A 612 49.45 26.98 -11.85
C LYS A 612 49.20 28.43 -11.44
N MET A 613 48.61 28.67 -10.26
CA MET A 613 48.31 30.02 -9.76
C MET A 613 49.47 30.67 -8.98
N GLY A 614 50.45 29.90 -8.51
CA GLY A 614 51.63 30.40 -7.78
C GLY A 614 51.35 30.86 -6.34
N THR A 615 50.21 30.52 -5.75
CA THR A 615 49.66 31.24 -4.59
C THR A 615 49.73 30.52 -3.24
N ALA A 616 50.14 29.24 -3.15
CA ALA A 616 50.01 28.50 -1.88
C ALA A 616 50.97 27.30 -1.72
N LEU A 617 52.29 27.54 -1.82
CA LEU A 617 53.32 26.52 -1.55
C LEU A 617 53.31 26.04 -0.08
N TYR A 618 53.14 26.95 0.89
CA TYR A 618 53.21 26.61 2.32
C TYR A 618 52.22 25.53 2.75
N ARG A 619 50.93 25.70 2.42
CA ARG A 619 49.87 24.76 2.82
C ARG A 619 50.07 23.35 2.26
N GLN A 620 50.78 23.24 1.12
CA GLN A 620 51.11 21.96 0.51
C GLN A 620 52.29 21.30 1.22
N GLU A 621 53.30 22.10 1.56
CA GLU A 621 54.45 21.65 2.34
C GLU A 621 54.00 21.20 3.73
N GLU A 622 53.15 21.97 4.42
CA GLU A 622 52.59 21.59 5.73
C GLU A 622 51.79 20.27 5.65
N TRP A 623 50.93 20.08 4.63
CA TRP A 623 50.19 18.82 4.43
C TRP A 623 51.11 17.62 4.20
N ARG A 624 52.22 17.81 3.48
CA ARG A 624 53.22 16.78 3.22
C ARG A 624 54.03 16.46 4.47
N ASP A 625 54.56 17.49 5.13
CA ASP A 625 55.51 17.38 6.23
C ASP A 625 54.83 16.81 7.50
N LEU A 626 53.51 17.05 7.65
CA LEU A 626 52.70 16.42 8.70
C LEU A 626 52.22 15.00 8.33
N GLY A 627 52.56 14.46 7.17
CA GLY A 627 52.26 13.08 6.81
C GLY A 627 53.02 12.10 7.70
N LEU A 628 52.44 10.92 7.97
CA LEU A 628 52.99 9.91 8.89
C LEU A 628 54.48 9.62 8.64
N TRP A 629 54.85 9.39 7.39
CA TRP A 629 56.23 9.04 7.03
C TRP A 629 57.19 10.22 7.16
N TRP A 630 56.72 11.44 6.94
CA TRP A 630 57.52 12.66 7.12
C TRP A 630 57.70 13.02 8.59
N LEU A 631 56.67 12.83 9.42
CA LEU A 631 56.79 12.92 10.88
C LEU A 631 57.78 11.88 11.43
N MET A 632 57.73 10.64 10.91
CA MET A 632 58.70 9.60 11.28
C MET A 632 60.12 9.99 10.88
N ARG A 633 60.32 10.49 9.65
CA ARG A 633 61.61 11.00 9.18
C ARG A 633 62.13 12.10 10.12
N GLY A 634 61.32 13.11 10.43
CA GLY A 634 61.73 14.20 11.31
C GLY A 634 62.12 13.73 12.70
N ALA A 635 61.41 12.75 13.27
CA ALA A 635 61.77 12.15 14.55
C ALA A 635 63.08 11.35 14.50
N CYS A 636 63.33 10.64 13.39
CA CYS A 636 64.56 9.87 13.17
C CYS A 636 65.78 10.78 12.94
N GLU A 637 65.66 11.80 12.08
CA GLU A 637 66.72 12.78 11.81
C GLU A 637 67.05 13.60 13.07
N GLY A 638 66.03 13.99 13.85
CA GLY A 638 66.23 14.68 15.13
C GLY A 638 66.94 13.83 16.20
N ARG A 639 66.95 12.50 16.04
CA ARG A 639 67.70 11.56 16.88
C ARG A 639 69.02 11.10 16.25
N VAL A 640 69.41 11.68 15.11
CA VAL A 640 70.62 11.33 14.35
C VAL A 640 70.60 9.85 13.92
N THR A 641 69.43 9.36 13.51
CA THR A 641 69.24 7.97 13.04
C THR A 641 68.74 7.92 11.60
N GLY A 642 69.52 7.32 10.71
CA GLY A 642 69.22 7.19 9.28
C GLY A 642 69.47 8.48 8.48
N GLU A 643 70.07 8.38 7.29
CA GLU A 643 70.07 9.48 6.31
C GLU A 643 68.93 9.29 5.30
N TRP A 644 67.99 10.24 5.25
CA TRP A 644 66.78 10.11 4.43
C TRP A 644 66.82 11.01 3.19
N GLU A 645 66.37 10.48 2.05
CA GLU A 645 66.26 11.18 0.77
C GLU A 645 64.87 11.02 0.13
N GLY A 646 64.61 11.84 -0.90
CA GLY A 646 63.36 11.84 -1.65
C GLY A 646 62.44 13.02 -1.30
N LYS A 647 61.70 13.51 -2.31
CA LYS A 647 60.70 14.59 -2.21
C LYS A 647 59.25 14.08 -2.36
N GLY A 648 59.06 12.76 -2.43
CA GLY A 648 57.76 12.11 -2.56
C GLY A 648 57.02 11.95 -1.23
N GLU A 649 55.87 11.28 -1.25
CA GLU A 649 55.08 11.03 -0.02
C GLU A 649 55.76 10.04 0.93
N VAL A 650 56.57 9.12 0.39
CA VAL A 650 57.34 8.15 1.17
C VAL A 650 58.83 8.47 1.03
N PRO A 651 59.50 8.99 2.08
CA PRO A 651 60.94 9.15 2.10
C PRO A 651 61.65 7.80 2.24
N THR A 652 62.84 7.67 1.67
CA THR A 652 63.66 6.44 1.70
C THR A 652 65.02 6.71 2.32
N THR A 653 65.69 5.69 2.84
CA THR A 653 67.08 5.82 3.26
C THR A 653 67.98 5.99 2.04
N ARG A 654 69.02 6.81 2.19
CA ARG A 654 70.02 7.08 1.15
C ARG A 654 70.87 5.85 0.88
N GLU A 655 71.21 5.10 1.92
CA GLU A 655 71.96 3.86 1.79
C GLU A 655 71.03 2.65 1.74
N ARG A 656 71.36 1.73 0.83
CA ARG A 656 70.61 0.48 0.67
C ARG A 656 70.97 -0.49 1.79
N GLY A 657 69.97 -0.88 2.59
CA GLY A 657 70.13 -1.89 3.63
C GLY A 657 70.63 -1.37 4.96
N GLU A 658 70.57 -0.04 5.17
CA GLU A 658 70.84 0.61 6.44
C GLU A 658 69.94 0.05 7.56
N ARG A 659 70.50 -0.16 8.76
CA ARG A 659 69.80 -0.73 9.92
C ARG A 659 70.15 0.06 11.17
N TRP A 660 69.16 0.36 11.99
CA TRP A 660 69.32 0.98 13.29
C TRP A 660 68.29 0.44 14.27
N VAL A 661 68.52 0.68 15.56
CA VAL A 661 67.56 0.38 16.64
C VAL A 661 66.86 1.68 17.01
N MET A 662 65.54 1.64 17.16
CA MET A 662 64.78 2.80 17.62
C MET A 662 65.09 3.05 19.11
N PRO A 663 65.67 4.21 19.49
CA PRO A 663 65.98 4.49 20.89
C PRO A 663 64.67 4.70 21.67
N CYS A 664 64.35 3.80 22.59
CA CYS A 664 63.23 3.92 23.52
C CYS A 664 63.78 4.29 24.90
N GLY A 665 63.79 5.59 25.25
CA GLY A 665 64.22 6.04 26.58
C GLY A 665 63.96 7.52 26.79
N TYR A 666 63.35 7.85 27.94
CA TYR A 666 63.27 9.20 28.47
C TYR A 666 64.69 9.59 28.90
N MET A 667 65.24 10.69 28.38
CA MET A 667 66.53 11.20 28.84
C MET A 667 66.30 11.90 30.19
N ASP A 668 66.16 11.11 31.26
CA ASP A 668 66.34 11.62 32.61
C ASP A 668 67.85 11.82 32.81
N GLY A 669 68.24 13.08 32.87
CA GLY A 669 69.58 13.47 33.27
C GLY A 669 69.76 13.20 34.76
N GLU A 670 70.20 12.01 35.13
CA GLU A 670 71.07 11.75 36.29
C GLU A 670 71.35 10.25 36.38
N GLU A 671 72.54 9.82 35.96
CA GLU A 671 73.34 8.87 36.75
C GLU A 671 74.82 8.91 36.36
N ARG A 672 75.64 9.21 37.36
CA ARG A 672 77.10 9.19 37.43
C ARG A 672 77.71 7.90 36.89
N GLY A 673 78.79 8.02 36.11
CA GLY A 673 79.71 6.90 35.85
C GLY A 673 80.68 7.11 34.69
N ASP A 674 81.74 7.88 34.97
CA ASP A 674 83.10 7.80 34.41
C ASP A 674 83.28 7.08 33.05
N ASP A 675 83.18 7.80 31.92
CA ASP A 675 83.90 7.53 30.65
C ASP A 675 83.54 8.47 29.45
N THR A 676 82.86 9.61 29.66
CA THR A 676 82.37 10.46 28.56
C THR A 676 83.25 11.63 28.11
N ALA A 677 84.44 11.82 28.69
CA ALA A 677 85.29 12.97 28.33
C ALA A 677 85.85 12.92 26.89
N ARG A 678 85.94 11.74 26.26
CA ARG A 678 86.46 11.60 24.89
C ARG A 678 85.38 11.61 23.80
N GLY A 679 84.13 11.32 24.18
CA GLY A 679 82.97 11.34 23.29
C GLY A 679 82.34 12.72 23.15
N GLU A 680 82.33 13.51 24.22
CA GLU A 680 81.76 14.86 24.24
C GLU A 680 82.58 15.85 23.40
N ALA A 681 83.92 15.74 23.39
CA ALA A 681 84.78 16.59 22.57
C ALA A 681 84.62 16.34 21.05
N LYS A 682 84.37 15.08 20.64
CA LYS A 682 84.05 14.74 19.23
C LYS A 682 82.61 15.10 18.85
N ARG A 683 81.67 15.09 19.80
CA ARG A 683 80.29 15.53 19.60
C ARG A 683 80.17 17.04 19.47
N ALA A 684 80.89 17.80 20.30
CA ALA A 684 80.92 19.26 20.19
C ALA A 684 81.54 19.71 18.86
N SER A 685 82.66 19.10 18.43
CA SER A 685 83.30 19.49 17.15
C SER A 685 82.50 19.07 15.92
N ALA A 686 81.78 17.94 15.96
CA ALA A 686 80.92 17.49 14.84
C ALA A 686 79.58 18.24 14.80
N MET A 687 79.11 18.73 15.94
CA MET A 687 77.90 19.55 16.04
C MET A 687 78.20 20.99 15.61
N GLU A 688 79.34 21.59 15.99
CA GLU A 688 79.79 22.89 15.47
C GLU A 688 80.06 22.84 13.94
N GLN A 689 80.68 21.78 13.42
CA GLN A 689 80.89 21.67 11.96
C GLN A 689 79.61 21.42 11.15
N ARG A 690 78.57 20.77 11.70
CA ARG A 690 77.28 20.56 10.97
C ARG A 690 76.27 21.69 11.16
N VAL A 691 76.40 22.50 12.21
CA VAL A 691 75.60 23.73 12.39
C VAL A 691 75.96 24.75 11.29
N ASP A 692 77.22 24.80 10.85
CA ASP A 692 77.65 25.72 9.79
C ASP A 692 77.32 25.27 8.35
N GLU A 693 77.18 23.97 8.06
CA GLU A 693 77.04 23.48 6.67
C GLU A 693 75.64 22.97 6.26
N GLY A 694 74.74 22.64 7.19
CA GLY A 694 73.44 22.03 6.83
C GLY A 694 72.19 22.71 7.38
N TRP A 695 72.27 23.30 8.58
CA TRP A 695 71.15 23.99 9.22
C TRP A 695 71.04 25.45 8.79
N GLY A 696 72.17 26.07 8.42
CA GLY A 696 72.23 27.46 8.02
C GLY A 696 71.46 27.80 6.74
N GLU A 697 71.33 26.88 5.77
CA GLU A 697 70.62 27.18 4.51
C GLU A 697 69.09 27.10 4.67
N GLN A 698 68.59 26.16 5.47
CA GLN A 698 67.16 25.99 5.72
C GLN A 698 66.63 27.06 6.68
N GLU A 699 67.37 27.38 7.76
CA GLU A 699 67.04 28.52 8.63
C GLU A 699 67.19 29.87 7.92
N ARG A 700 68.19 30.05 7.05
CA ARG A 700 68.25 31.25 6.18
C ARG A 700 67.09 31.30 5.21
N LEU A 701 66.68 30.19 4.59
CA LEU A 701 65.50 30.14 3.72
C LEU A 701 64.19 30.42 4.47
N TYR A 702 64.05 29.96 5.72
CA TYR A 702 62.88 30.25 6.56
C TYR A 702 62.89 31.69 7.11
N ALA A 703 64.06 32.24 7.43
CA ALA A 703 64.23 33.64 7.84
C ALA A 703 64.04 34.61 6.67
N GLU A 704 64.59 34.31 5.49
CA GLU A 704 64.41 35.09 4.24
C GLU A 704 62.96 35.06 3.75
N ARG A 705 62.21 33.99 4.05
CA ARG A 705 60.76 33.88 3.77
C ARG A 705 59.87 34.41 4.90
N GLY A 706 60.44 34.84 6.03
CA GLY A 706 59.72 35.46 7.15
C GLY A 706 58.90 34.49 8.02
N TRP A 707 59.24 33.19 8.03
CA TRP A 707 58.48 32.13 8.71
C TRP A 707 58.98 31.86 10.15
N ILE A 708 60.00 32.58 10.60
CA ILE A 708 60.54 32.58 11.96
C ILE A 708 60.53 34.02 12.48
N ALA A 709 60.03 34.25 13.70
CA ALA A 709 60.06 35.57 14.32
C ALA A 709 61.50 35.98 14.66
N PRO A 710 61.93 37.23 14.38
CA PRO A 710 63.28 37.68 14.69
C PRO A 710 63.46 37.74 16.21
N GLY A 711 64.20 36.77 16.78
CA GLY A 711 64.57 36.79 18.20
C GLY A 711 64.79 35.44 18.89
N THR A 712 64.52 34.30 18.25
CA THR A 712 64.74 32.97 18.87
C THR A 712 66.08 32.35 18.50
N ALA A 713 67.17 33.08 18.74
CA ALA A 713 68.50 32.50 18.83
C ALA A 713 68.96 32.57 20.29
N ARG A 714 68.98 31.41 20.96
CA ARG A 714 69.80 31.16 22.14
C ARG A 714 70.34 29.75 22.08
#